data_AF-A0A517MGK3-F1
#
_entry.id   AF-A0A517MGK3-F1
#
_cell.length_a   1.000
_cell.length_b   1.000
_cell.length_c   1.000
_cell.angle_alpha   90.00
_cell.angle_beta   90.00
_cell.angle_gamma   90.00
#
_symmetry.space_group_name_H-M   'P 1'
#
loop_
_entity.id
_entity.type
_entity.pdbx_description
1 polymer ?
#
loop_
_entity_poly.entity_id
_entity_poly.type
_entity_poly.pdbx_seq_one_letter_code
_entity_poly.pdbx_strand_id
1 'polypeptide(L)'
;MFFDSIRFMGLVATIIGIGWQGSLPGKEPTTKIEATAEGAETDETADEILAGHSYHGDFLNDGPRQAAYPMEGTGHVDFPVSTKSPQAQAFFEQGLGQFYGFWYLESERSFRQAAKEDPDCVMAYWGAALATLKSKDRARGFIAEAVERKGSATKREQMYIDALDKYLNFGRPKKGDKEDAKEEDEKPKALTSEDKKKQAEKYTQDLEAIAIAFPDDIEAKALLALQLYENHSVLPNPSYLAVDGLLDRVFAAQPLHSAHHFRIHLWDRKEAKLALQSAAMCGQSSPGIAHMWHMPGHIYSRLKRYNDAAWQQEASARVDHAHMMRDRVLPDQIHNFAHNNEWLIRNLNFVGRVGDAVDLSINMCDLPRHPKFNTLEKRGSARYGRLRLIETLRQWELWEQAYQLCQTSYIEPTEVEKEQLERLRLLGAAAWMTHRTTQGEEVLQDLESKLEDKREAQKKAGDEAAKKAEDKAEDKAEDKAEDKAEDKAEDKAEDKAEDKAEDKAEDKAEDKAEDKAAAERKKAIEKARSDARKPFATPINDLVKAIAEVQIYRHVAQDEFDAASSLLEKASRNIPATLKAMILLRTGDPDKAVALMKKEVSKGSNEVHPLASLAELCFLSGDWEQTKESIVKLRGIASAADTTAPLFGRMDSISERVGEPKGWRGDAPVRDDLGERPSLDSLGPFRWQPSKASDWKLIDMDGKPHTIEENSGKPILVIFYLGAGCLHCAEQLQAFAPKADAFAEAGLQIVAISSQGQDDLKESIDLYNGAPLPFQLLADSEHEAFKAFRAYDDFESQPLHGTFLIDADRRIRWQDIGYEPFMDPDFVLSEAKRWLPAPDASAADADPVKTPQNGPEPKTASANK
;
A
#
# COMPACT_ATOMS: atom_id res chain seq x y z
N MET A 1 9.70 7.37 -7.39
CA MET A 1 8.93 6.34 -6.68
C MET A 1 7.84 6.85 -5.74
N PHE A 2 7.99 7.93 -4.94
CA PHE A 2 6.83 8.49 -4.18
C PHE A 2 5.69 9.03 -5.08
N PHE A 3 6.00 9.33 -6.34
CA PHE A 3 5.03 9.81 -7.35
C PHE A 3 4.94 8.93 -8.61
N ASP A 4 5.57 7.74 -8.63
CA ASP A 4 5.33 6.79 -9.75
C ASP A 4 3.96 6.11 -9.65
N SER A 5 3.22 6.36 -8.57
CA SER A 5 1.77 6.09 -8.47
C SER A 5 0.91 7.13 -9.22
N ILE A 6 1.46 8.28 -9.64
CA ILE A 6 0.69 9.32 -10.39
C ILE A 6 0.85 9.18 -11.92
N ARG A 7 1.87 8.45 -12.41
CA ARG A 7 2.18 8.38 -13.86
C ARG A 7 1.60 7.19 -14.64
N PHE A 8 0.82 6.30 -14.02
CA PHE A 8 0.28 5.10 -14.72
C PHE A 8 -1.25 4.95 -14.70
N MET A 9 -2.00 6.03 -14.43
CA MET A 9 -3.47 6.08 -14.55
C MET A 9 -3.95 6.80 -15.81
N GLY A 10 -3.04 7.16 -16.71
CA GLY A 10 -3.33 7.86 -17.97
C GLY A 10 -3.05 7.00 -19.20
N LEU A 11 -3.57 5.76 -19.27
CA LEU A 11 -3.66 5.02 -20.53
C LEU A 11 -4.63 3.81 -20.50
N VAL A 12 -5.83 3.93 -19.94
CA VAL A 12 -6.94 2.97 -20.23
C VAL A 12 -8.26 3.75 -20.26
N ALA A 13 -8.51 4.44 -21.37
CA ALA A 13 -9.82 5.01 -21.67
C ALA A 13 -9.97 5.22 -23.19
N THR A 14 -9.98 4.15 -23.98
CA THR A 14 -10.74 4.09 -25.24
C THR A 14 -10.93 2.63 -25.64
N ILE A 15 -12.12 2.32 -26.16
CA ILE A 15 -12.58 1.06 -26.78
C ILE A 15 -13.08 0.00 -25.77
N ILE A 16 -14.38 0.02 -25.46
CA ILE A 16 -15.43 -0.81 -26.08
C ILE A 16 -16.78 -0.20 -25.67
N GLY A 17 -17.44 0.47 -26.61
CA GLY A 17 -18.89 0.64 -26.58
C GLY A 17 -19.48 -0.38 -27.53
N ILE A 18 -20.13 -1.42 -27.01
CA ILE A 18 -21.07 -2.27 -27.74
C ILE A 18 -22.16 -2.61 -26.72
N GLY A 19 -23.38 -2.12 -26.99
CA GLY A 19 -24.57 -2.47 -26.21
C GLY A 19 -24.93 -3.94 -26.39
N TRP A 20 -25.43 -4.53 -25.32
CA TRP A 20 -26.11 -5.83 -25.36
C TRP A 20 -27.36 -5.74 -24.48
N GLN A 21 -28.50 -5.63 -25.14
CA GLN A 21 -29.80 -6.02 -24.60
C GLN A 21 -29.84 -7.55 -24.53
N GLY A 22 -30.27 -8.10 -23.41
CA GLY A 22 -30.45 -9.54 -23.23
C GLY A 22 -30.99 -9.87 -21.85
N SER A 23 -32.31 -9.98 -21.75
CA SER A 23 -33.08 -10.48 -20.60
C SER A 23 -32.58 -11.84 -20.10
N LEU A 24 -32.59 -12.04 -18.78
CA LEU A 24 -32.87 -13.32 -18.13
C LEU A 24 -33.73 -13.10 -16.86
N PRO A 25 -34.52 -14.10 -16.43
CA PRO A 25 -35.88 -13.89 -15.94
C PRO A 25 -36.06 -13.94 -14.41
N GLY A 26 -37.11 -13.26 -13.95
CA GLY A 26 -38.01 -13.71 -12.87
C GLY A 26 -37.43 -13.94 -11.47
N LYS A 27 -37.42 -12.89 -10.64
CA LYS A 27 -37.62 -13.04 -9.19
C LYS A 27 -39.07 -12.66 -8.88
N GLU A 28 -39.87 -13.63 -8.49
CA GLU A 28 -41.22 -13.43 -7.95
C GLU A 28 -41.18 -12.63 -6.63
N PRO A 29 -42.25 -11.86 -6.32
CA PRO A 29 -42.26 -10.93 -5.21
C PRO A 29 -42.58 -11.65 -3.90
N THR A 30 -41.71 -11.50 -2.89
CA THR A 30 -42.07 -11.85 -1.51
C THR A 30 -43.05 -10.80 -0.98
N THR A 31 -44.22 -11.29 -0.65
CA THR A 31 -45.40 -10.61 -0.12
C THR A 31 -45.08 -9.76 1.11
N LYS A 32 -45.39 -8.45 1.02
CA LYS A 32 -45.57 -7.57 2.18
C LYS A 32 -46.72 -8.09 3.03
N ILE A 33 -46.46 -8.31 4.31
CA ILE A 33 -47.50 -8.53 5.32
C ILE A 33 -47.83 -7.15 5.88
N GLU A 34 -49.00 -6.62 5.52
CA GLU A 34 -49.59 -5.45 6.16
C GLU A 34 -50.17 -5.86 7.51
N ALA A 35 -49.61 -5.34 8.60
CA ALA A 35 -50.24 -5.36 9.91
C ALA A 35 -50.83 -3.97 10.18
N THR A 36 -52.16 -3.92 10.26
CA THR A 36 -52.96 -2.74 10.61
C THR A 36 -52.74 -2.35 12.07
N ALA A 37 -52.26 -1.13 12.31
CA ALA A 37 -52.38 -0.44 13.59
C ALA A 37 -52.82 1.01 13.33
N GLU A 38 -54.04 1.34 13.73
CA GLU A 38 -54.59 2.70 13.70
C GLU A 38 -53.98 3.54 14.84
N GLY A 39 -53.51 4.74 14.49
CA GLY A 39 -53.62 5.93 15.35
C GLY A 39 -52.41 6.33 16.20
N ALA A 40 -51.49 7.09 15.62
CA ALA A 40 -50.88 8.30 16.21
C ALA A 40 -50.03 9.01 15.13
N GLU A 41 -50.37 10.27 14.81
CA GLU A 41 -49.55 11.15 13.97
C GLU A 41 -48.17 11.31 14.60
N THR A 42 -47.12 10.87 13.91
CA THR A 42 -45.73 11.22 14.20
C THR A 42 -45.08 11.69 12.90
N ASP A 43 -44.32 12.77 13.02
CA ASP A 43 -43.62 13.51 11.97
C ASP A 43 -42.95 12.59 10.93
N GLU A 44 -43.36 12.71 9.67
CA GLU A 44 -42.63 12.17 8.54
C GLU A 44 -41.40 13.05 8.29
N THR A 45 -40.22 12.66 8.79
CA THR A 45 -38.85 12.85 8.23
C THR A 45 -37.76 12.63 9.30
N ALA A 46 -37.52 11.38 9.66
CA ALA A 46 -36.23 10.95 10.19
C ALA A 46 -35.97 9.55 9.65
N ASP A 47 -35.15 9.43 8.60
CA ASP A 47 -34.57 8.13 8.25
C ASP A 47 -33.84 7.64 9.51
N GLU A 48 -34.26 6.50 10.04
CA GLU A 48 -33.70 5.91 11.26
C GLU A 48 -32.20 5.66 11.04
N ILE A 49 -31.34 6.38 11.77
CA ILE A 49 -29.89 6.26 11.64
C ILE A 49 -29.49 4.83 12.03
N LEU A 50 -28.89 4.12 11.08
CA LEU A 50 -28.47 2.74 11.26
C LEU A 50 -27.45 2.61 12.40
N ALA A 51 -27.50 1.50 13.13
CA ALA A 51 -26.61 1.24 14.26
C ALA A 51 -25.13 1.32 13.83
N GLY A 52 -24.33 2.10 14.57
CA GLY A 52 -22.92 2.35 14.28
C GLY A 52 -22.65 3.51 13.32
N HIS A 53 -23.65 3.99 12.57
CA HIS A 53 -23.52 5.16 11.70
C HIS A 53 -23.58 6.47 12.48
N SER A 54 -22.96 7.51 11.92
CA SER A 54 -22.92 8.85 12.48
C SER A 54 -24.27 9.55 12.38
N TYR A 55 -24.74 10.11 13.49
CA TYR A 55 -25.93 10.96 13.50
C TYR A 55 -25.68 12.38 12.99
N HIS A 56 -24.42 12.74 12.72
CA HIS A 56 -24.03 14.01 12.07
C HIS A 56 -23.81 13.84 10.56
N GLY A 57 -24.27 12.73 9.98
CA GLY A 57 -24.26 12.44 8.55
C GLY A 57 -23.11 11.53 8.10
N ASP A 58 -23.28 10.97 6.90
CA ASP A 58 -22.44 9.87 6.39
C ASP A 58 -20.96 10.18 6.25
N PHE A 59 -20.62 11.46 6.07
CA PHE A 59 -19.23 11.87 5.91
C PHE A 59 -18.38 11.64 7.17
N LEU A 60 -19.02 11.41 8.32
CA LEU A 60 -18.39 11.09 9.60
C LEU A 60 -18.42 9.59 9.93
N ASN A 61 -19.08 8.75 9.13
CA ASN A 61 -19.03 7.28 9.27
C ASN A 61 -17.58 6.78 9.14
N ASP A 62 -16.84 7.38 8.20
CA ASP A 62 -15.41 7.17 8.02
C ASP A 62 -14.57 8.14 8.87
N GLY A 63 -13.30 7.78 9.09
CA GLY A 63 -12.30 8.61 9.77
C GLY A 63 -11.99 8.16 11.21
N PRO A 64 -11.23 8.95 11.98
CA PRO A 64 -10.92 8.64 13.36
C PRO A 64 -12.16 8.80 14.24
N ARG A 65 -12.52 7.74 14.97
CA ARG A 65 -13.67 7.74 15.89
C ARG A 65 -13.26 7.84 17.37
N GLN A 66 -11.97 7.78 17.67
CA GLN A 66 -11.48 7.90 19.04
C GLN A 66 -11.02 9.33 19.34
N ALA A 67 -11.16 9.74 20.59
CA ALA A 67 -10.77 11.06 21.06
C ALA A 67 -9.27 11.31 20.82
N ALA A 68 -8.94 12.57 20.54
CA ALA A 68 -7.54 12.97 20.50
C ALA A 68 -6.98 13.16 21.92
N TYR A 69 -5.66 13.13 22.04
CA TYR A 69 -4.93 13.48 23.26
C TYR A 69 -3.79 14.44 22.89
N PRO A 70 -3.26 15.22 23.86
CA PRO A 70 -2.10 16.07 23.62
C PRO A 70 -0.87 15.24 23.21
N MET A 71 -0.30 15.57 22.06
CA MET A 71 0.86 14.91 21.46
C MET A 71 2.04 15.86 21.41
N GLU A 72 3.19 15.42 21.92
CA GLU A 72 4.43 16.17 21.76
C GLU A 72 5.03 15.96 20.36
N GLY A 73 5.79 16.94 19.89
CA GLY A 73 6.57 16.81 18.66
C GLY A 73 5.77 16.79 17.37
N THR A 74 4.57 17.37 17.33
CA THR A 74 3.73 17.47 16.11
C THR A 74 3.96 18.74 15.30
N GLY A 75 5.06 19.46 15.57
CA GLY A 75 5.31 20.78 14.99
C GLY A 75 4.80 21.89 15.90
N HIS A 76 5.61 22.93 16.06
CA HIS A 76 5.12 24.16 16.66
C HIS A 76 4.27 24.89 15.63
N VAL A 77 3.08 25.33 16.01
CA VAL A 77 2.21 26.19 15.21
C VAL A 77 1.71 27.29 16.13
N ASP A 78 1.69 28.53 15.66
CA ASP A 78 1.05 29.66 16.36
C ASP A 78 -0.05 30.18 15.45
N PHE A 79 -1.28 29.72 15.71
CA PHE A 79 -2.45 30.08 14.91
C PHE A 79 -3.62 30.38 15.85
N PRO A 80 -3.72 31.62 16.36
CA PRO A 80 -4.84 32.01 17.21
C PRO A 80 -6.16 31.88 16.46
N VAL A 81 -7.12 31.17 17.06
CA VAL A 81 -8.50 31.03 16.54
C VAL A 81 -9.52 31.63 17.51
N SER A 82 -10.70 31.93 16.99
CA SER A 82 -11.85 32.47 17.73
C SER A 82 -12.48 31.39 18.62
N THR A 83 -11.78 31.00 19.67
CA THR A 83 -12.24 30.09 20.73
C THR A 83 -11.99 30.71 22.10
N LYS A 84 -12.83 30.34 23.08
CA LYS A 84 -12.57 30.64 24.50
C LYS A 84 -11.96 29.47 25.25
N SER A 85 -11.89 28.30 24.62
CA SER A 85 -11.37 27.07 25.20
C SER A 85 -9.87 26.95 24.91
N PRO A 86 -9.00 27.02 25.94
CA PRO A 86 -7.57 26.77 25.76
C PRO A 86 -7.29 25.38 25.18
N GLN A 87 -8.14 24.40 25.51
CA GLN A 87 -8.05 23.04 24.99
C GLN A 87 -8.38 23.00 23.50
N ALA A 88 -9.43 23.69 23.04
CA ALA A 88 -9.76 23.76 21.62
C ALA A 88 -8.65 24.44 20.81
N GLN A 89 -8.06 25.53 21.33
CA GLN A 89 -6.90 26.19 20.73
C GLN A 89 -5.71 25.22 20.58
N ALA A 90 -5.37 24.50 21.66
CA ALA A 90 -4.25 23.56 21.65
C ALA A 90 -4.46 22.40 20.66
N PHE A 91 -5.66 21.82 20.62
CA PHE A 91 -5.97 20.76 19.66
C PHE A 91 -6.03 21.27 18.21
N PHE A 92 -6.47 22.51 17.99
CA PHE A 92 -6.44 23.12 16.66
C PHE A 92 -4.99 23.28 16.16
N GLU A 93 -4.10 23.84 16.99
CA GLU A 93 -2.69 24.01 16.64
C GLU A 93 -1.97 22.66 16.44
N GLN A 94 -2.24 21.68 17.31
CA GLN A 94 -1.77 20.30 17.13
C GLN A 94 -2.23 19.73 15.79
N GLY A 95 -3.51 19.89 15.45
CA GLY A 95 -4.09 19.43 14.19
C GLY A 95 -3.43 20.08 12.97
N LEU A 96 -3.12 21.37 13.04
CA LEU A 96 -2.45 22.08 11.95
C LEU A 96 -0.97 21.68 11.82
N GLY A 97 -0.27 21.45 12.94
CA GLY A 97 1.08 20.88 12.93
C GLY A 97 1.12 19.48 12.30
N GLN A 98 0.17 18.62 12.67
CA GLN A 98 -0.01 17.30 12.06
C GLN A 98 -0.34 17.39 10.57
N PHE A 99 -1.15 18.37 10.16
CA PHE A 99 -1.45 18.64 8.75
C PHE A 99 -0.17 18.98 7.97
N TYR A 100 0.65 19.91 8.48
CA TYR A 100 1.95 20.20 7.89
C TYR A 100 2.99 19.09 8.04
N GLY A 101 2.72 18.04 8.81
CA GLY A 101 3.50 16.81 8.82
C GLY A 101 2.97 15.75 7.85
N PHE A 102 1.90 16.05 7.10
CA PHE A 102 1.14 15.10 6.26
C PHE A 102 0.54 13.92 7.05
N TRP A 103 0.24 14.13 8.32
CA TRP A 103 -0.43 13.16 9.18
C TRP A 103 -1.93 13.40 9.25
N TYR A 104 -2.59 13.30 8.09
CA TYR A 104 -3.97 13.74 7.89
C TYR A 104 -5.00 13.07 8.81
N LEU A 105 -4.84 11.77 9.13
CA LEU A 105 -5.78 11.06 10.00
C LEU A 105 -5.78 11.61 11.43
N GLU A 106 -4.59 11.83 12.02
CA GLU A 106 -4.49 12.42 13.37
C GLU A 106 -4.79 13.92 13.34
N SER A 107 -4.45 14.61 12.25
CA SER A 107 -4.83 16.00 12.04
C SER A 107 -6.35 16.18 12.10
N GLU A 108 -7.10 15.34 11.36
CA GLU A 108 -8.57 15.33 11.44
C GLU A 108 -9.06 15.03 12.86
N ARG A 109 -8.46 14.05 13.55
CA ARG A 109 -8.82 13.69 14.92
C ARG A 109 -8.66 14.87 15.88
N SER A 110 -7.56 15.60 15.80
CA SER A 110 -7.29 16.78 16.62
C SER A 110 -8.29 17.89 16.34
N PHE A 111 -8.64 18.14 15.07
CA PHE A 111 -9.68 19.12 14.74
C PHE A 111 -11.07 18.72 15.22
N ARG A 112 -11.44 17.43 15.12
CA ARG A 112 -12.69 16.92 15.71
C ARG A 112 -12.70 17.07 17.23
N GLN A 113 -11.56 16.85 17.89
CA GLN A 113 -11.43 17.10 19.32
C GLN A 113 -11.59 18.58 19.65
N ALA A 114 -10.97 19.49 18.88
CA ALA A 114 -11.17 20.92 19.08
C ALA A 114 -12.64 21.33 18.96
N ALA A 115 -13.38 20.79 17.99
CA ALA A 115 -14.82 21.01 17.85
C ALA A 115 -15.64 20.40 18.99
N LYS A 116 -15.18 19.28 19.59
CA LYS A 116 -15.80 18.69 20.78
C LYS A 116 -15.58 19.54 22.03
N GLU A 117 -14.39 20.13 22.19
CA GLU A 117 -14.06 21.02 23.31
C GLU A 117 -14.76 22.39 23.20
N ASP A 118 -14.93 22.91 21.98
CA ASP A 118 -15.64 24.15 21.69
C ASP A 118 -16.36 24.06 20.33
N PRO A 119 -17.67 23.73 20.31
CA PRO A 119 -18.45 23.67 19.06
C PRO A 119 -18.56 25.00 18.31
N ASP A 120 -18.30 26.14 18.98
CA ASP A 120 -18.28 27.46 18.34
C ASP A 120 -16.93 27.79 17.71
N CYS A 121 -15.90 26.95 17.88
CA CYS A 121 -14.60 27.07 17.22
C CYS A 121 -14.73 26.73 15.73
N VAL A 122 -15.19 27.69 14.93
CA VAL A 122 -15.45 27.53 13.49
C VAL A 122 -14.23 26.99 12.72
N MET A 123 -13.03 27.38 13.16
CA MET A 123 -11.79 26.96 12.51
C MET A 123 -11.50 25.46 12.70
N ALA A 124 -12.02 24.81 13.74
CA ALA A 124 -11.94 23.35 13.88
C ALA A 124 -12.55 22.63 12.68
N TYR A 125 -13.71 23.09 12.20
CA TYR A 125 -14.36 22.53 11.01
C TYR A 125 -13.57 22.84 9.73
N TRP A 126 -13.00 24.04 9.59
CA TRP A 126 -12.11 24.37 8.48
C TRP A 126 -10.86 23.47 8.46
N GLY A 127 -10.27 23.21 9.63
CA GLY A 127 -9.12 22.32 9.78
C GLY A 127 -9.46 20.88 9.40
N ALA A 128 -10.61 20.37 9.86
CA ALA A 128 -11.08 19.03 9.49
C ALA A 128 -11.34 18.92 7.97
N ALA A 129 -11.88 19.97 7.34
CA ALA A 129 -12.03 20.03 5.88
C ALA A 129 -10.67 20.00 5.14
N LEU A 130 -9.68 20.71 5.68
CA LEU A 130 -8.32 20.75 5.16
C LEU A 130 -7.62 19.38 5.28
N ALA A 131 -7.77 18.69 6.42
CA ALA A 131 -7.20 17.37 6.65
C ALA A 131 -7.81 16.28 5.73
N THR A 132 -9.05 16.47 5.27
CA THR A 132 -9.80 15.47 4.50
C THR A 132 -9.86 15.74 2.99
N LEU A 133 -9.04 16.65 2.45
CA LEU A 133 -9.04 17.04 1.02
C LEU A 133 -8.98 15.87 0.02
N LYS A 134 -8.40 14.72 0.40
CA LYS A 134 -8.36 13.51 -0.43
C LYS A 134 -9.74 12.85 -0.60
N SER A 135 -10.64 13.02 0.36
CA SER A 135 -12.04 12.63 0.28
C SER A 135 -12.91 13.89 0.14
N LYS A 136 -13.23 14.24 -1.11
CA LYS A 136 -13.91 15.51 -1.42
C LYS A 136 -15.26 15.66 -0.72
N ASP A 137 -16.00 14.56 -0.55
CA ASP A 137 -17.32 14.62 0.07
C ASP A 137 -17.19 14.83 1.59
N ARG A 138 -16.19 14.22 2.24
CA ARG A 138 -15.85 14.51 3.64
C ARG A 138 -15.38 15.94 3.85
N ALA A 139 -14.46 16.42 3.03
CA ALA A 139 -13.99 17.80 3.10
C ALA A 139 -15.14 18.81 2.91
N ARG A 140 -16.10 18.48 2.03
CA ARG A 140 -17.30 19.32 1.82
C ARG A 140 -18.27 19.30 2.98
N GLY A 141 -18.46 18.16 3.64
CA GLY A 141 -19.26 18.08 4.86
C GLY A 141 -18.71 19.03 5.92
N PHE A 142 -17.41 18.91 6.23
CA PHE A 142 -16.76 19.79 7.21
C PHE A 142 -16.75 21.27 6.83
N ILE A 143 -16.48 21.63 5.56
CA ILE A 143 -16.45 23.05 5.18
C ILE A 143 -17.85 23.69 5.20
N ALA A 144 -18.91 22.91 4.96
CA ALA A 144 -20.28 23.40 5.07
C ALA A 144 -20.59 23.83 6.51
N GLU A 145 -20.20 23.02 7.50
CA GLU A 145 -20.34 23.37 8.92
C GLU A 145 -19.59 24.66 9.28
N ALA A 146 -18.38 24.84 8.73
CA ALA A 146 -17.59 26.06 8.93
C ALA A 146 -18.28 27.29 8.29
N VAL A 147 -18.82 27.15 7.08
CA VAL A 147 -19.50 28.23 6.36
C VAL A 147 -20.78 28.66 7.07
N GLU A 148 -21.54 27.72 7.64
CA GLU A 148 -22.76 28.01 8.39
C GLU A 148 -22.47 28.83 9.65
N ARG A 149 -21.34 28.56 10.32
CA ARG A 149 -20.96 29.20 11.60
C ARG A 149 -20.03 30.41 11.46
N LYS A 150 -19.52 30.72 10.26
CA LYS A 150 -18.47 31.75 10.04
C LYS A 150 -18.82 33.17 10.50
N GLY A 151 -20.09 33.45 10.81
CA GLY A 151 -20.53 34.76 11.29
C GLY A 151 -19.86 35.20 12.61
N SER A 152 -19.46 34.26 13.45
CA SER A 152 -18.72 34.53 14.71
C SER A 152 -17.20 34.64 14.52
N ALA A 153 -16.68 34.26 13.36
CA ALA A 153 -15.23 34.23 13.08
C ALA A 153 -14.68 35.61 12.71
N THR A 154 -13.39 35.85 12.99
CA THR A 154 -12.68 37.08 12.59
C THR A 154 -12.57 37.20 11.07
N LYS A 155 -12.23 38.40 10.58
CA LYS A 155 -12.02 38.62 9.14
C LYS A 155 -10.93 37.70 8.56
N ARG A 156 -9.87 37.42 9.33
CA ARG A 156 -8.78 36.51 8.96
C ARG A 156 -9.30 35.10 8.71
N GLU A 157 -10.02 34.55 9.68
CA GLU A 157 -10.60 33.21 9.62
C GLU A 157 -11.65 33.07 8.52
N GLN A 158 -12.52 34.07 8.35
CA GLN A 158 -13.48 34.10 7.24
C GLN A 158 -12.80 33.99 5.89
N MET A 159 -11.64 34.63 5.69
CA MET A 159 -10.91 34.52 4.42
C MET A 159 -10.37 33.11 4.17
N TYR A 160 -9.89 32.40 5.20
CA TYR A 160 -9.48 31.00 5.09
C TYR A 160 -10.66 30.07 4.76
N ILE A 161 -11.79 30.25 5.44
CA ILE A 161 -13.02 29.49 5.20
C ILE A 161 -13.50 29.71 3.77
N ASP A 162 -13.63 30.98 3.35
CA ASP A 162 -14.09 31.34 2.01
C ASP A 162 -13.15 30.81 0.91
N ALA A 163 -11.83 30.84 1.13
CA ALA A 163 -10.86 30.31 0.18
C ALA A 163 -11.01 28.79 -0.03
N LEU A 164 -11.12 28.03 1.07
CA LEU A 164 -11.25 26.57 1.01
C LEU A 164 -12.62 26.13 0.50
N ASP A 165 -13.69 26.82 0.88
CA ASP A 165 -15.04 26.58 0.36
C ASP A 165 -15.10 26.76 -1.17
N LYS A 166 -14.63 27.91 -1.68
CA LYS A 166 -14.56 28.16 -3.13
C LYS A 166 -13.72 27.11 -3.85
N TYR A 167 -12.64 26.63 -3.23
CA TYR A 167 -11.82 25.56 -3.79
C TYR A 167 -12.63 24.25 -3.87
N LEU A 168 -13.21 23.78 -2.78
CA LEU A 168 -13.93 22.49 -2.71
C LEU A 168 -15.21 22.45 -3.57
N ASN A 169 -15.87 23.60 -3.69
CA ASN A 169 -17.12 23.78 -4.42
C ASN A 169 -16.93 24.42 -5.81
N PHE A 170 -15.69 24.50 -6.30
CA PHE A 170 -15.41 25.01 -7.65
C PHE A 170 -16.17 24.22 -8.72
N GLY A 171 -16.91 24.93 -9.57
CA GLY A 171 -17.67 24.35 -10.68
C GLY A 171 -18.97 23.65 -10.27
N ARG A 172 -19.33 23.64 -8.98
CA ARG A 172 -20.66 23.20 -8.54
C ARG A 172 -21.68 24.33 -8.71
N PRO A 173 -22.93 24.02 -9.11
CA PRO A 173 -24.02 24.99 -9.06
C PRO A 173 -24.25 25.45 -7.62
N LYS A 174 -24.59 26.73 -7.42
CA LYS A 174 -24.94 27.21 -6.07
C LYS A 174 -26.30 26.65 -5.68
N LYS A 175 -26.43 26.24 -4.42
CA LYS A 175 -27.71 25.84 -3.82
C LYS A 175 -28.67 27.03 -3.95
N GLY A 176 -29.74 26.88 -4.75
CA GLY A 176 -30.75 27.92 -5.00
C GLY A 176 -30.79 28.54 -6.41
N ASP A 177 -29.91 28.15 -7.35
CA ASP A 177 -29.94 28.73 -8.72
C ASP A 177 -31.00 28.09 -9.65
N LYS A 178 -31.72 27.04 -9.23
CA LYS A 178 -32.83 26.41 -9.98
C LYS A 178 -33.89 25.81 -9.04
N GLU A 179 -35.11 26.32 -9.06
CA GLU A 179 -36.26 25.76 -8.30
C GLU A 179 -36.74 24.40 -8.86
N ASP A 180 -36.31 24.01 -10.07
CA ASP A 180 -36.78 22.80 -10.77
C ASP A 180 -35.68 21.76 -11.07
N ALA A 181 -34.53 21.80 -10.40
CA ALA A 181 -33.45 20.83 -10.67
C ALA A 181 -33.80 19.45 -10.09
N LYS A 182 -33.80 18.41 -10.93
CA LYS A 182 -33.94 17.01 -10.48
C LYS A 182 -32.66 16.57 -9.75
N GLU A 183 -32.76 15.64 -8.81
CA GLU A 183 -31.62 15.04 -8.09
C GLU A 183 -30.48 14.54 -9.01
N GLU A 184 -30.81 14.12 -10.24
CA GLU A 184 -29.82 13.70 -11.25
C GLU A 184 -28.99 14.86 -11.83
N ASP A 185 -29.48 16.12 -11.75
CA ASP A 185 -28.79 17.33 -12.21
C ASP A 185 -27.79 17.90 -11.17
N GLU A 186 -27.82 17.43 -9.92
CA GLU A 186 -26.96 17.91 -8.82
C GLU A 186 -25.60 17.19 -8.74
N LYS A 187 -25.43 16.05 -9.44
CA LYS A 187 -24.13 15.36 -9.45
C LYS A 187 -23.09 16.21 -10.17
N PRO A 188 -21.99 16.60 -9.51
CA PRO A 188 -20.99 17.49 -10.11
C PRO A 188 -20.37 16.82 -11.34
N LYS A 189 -20.37 17.53 -12.47
CA LYS A 189 -19.54 17.14 -13.61
C LYS A 189 -18.08 17.08 -13.18
N ALA A 190 -17.38 16.03 -13.61
CA ALA A 190 -15.94 15.92 -13.38
C ALA A 190 -15.23 17.15 -13.96
N LEU A 191 -14.40 17.82 -13.15
CA LEU A 191 -13.64 18.99 -13.58
C LEU A 191 -12.72 18.64 -14.74
N THR A 192 -12.74 19.46 -15.80
CA THR A 192 -11.78 19.34 -16.89
C THR A 192 -10.37 19.71 -16.40
N SER A 193 -9.34 19.38 -17.18
CA SER A 193 -7.96 19.80 -16.86
C SER A 193 -7.81 21.32 -16.78
N GLU A 194 -8.58 22.07 -17.58
CA GLU A 194 -8.59 23.53 -17.56
C GLU A 194 -9.30 24.08 -16.32
N ASP A 195 -10.39 23.44 -15.89
CA ASP A 195 -11.08 23.82 -14.65
C ASP A 195 -10.21 23.59 -13.42
N LYS A 196 -9.45 22.49 -13.38
CA LYS A 196 -8.50 22.20 -12.30
C LYS A 196 -7.40 23.26 -12.21
N LYS A 197 -6.90 23.76 -13.35
CA LYS A 197 -5.93 24.87 -13.38
C LYS A 197 -6.54 26.14 -12.81
N LYS A 198 -7.72 26.55 -13.28
CA LYS A 198 -8.43 27.75 -12.79
C LYS A 198 -8.76 27.66 -11.30
N GLN A 199 -9.17 26.47 -10.83
CA GLN A 199 -9.42 26.19 -9.42
C GLN A 199 -8.14 26.39 -8.59
N ALA A 200 -7.02 25.81 -9.02
CA ALA A 200 -5.73 25.93 -8.35
C ALA A 200 -5.18 27.36 -8.36
N GLU A 201 -5.33 28.09 -9.48
CA GLU A 201 -4.94 29.50 -9.61
C GLU A 201 -5.73 30.38 -8.64
N LYS A 202 -7.05 30.23 -8.58
CA LYS A 202 -7.90 31.01 -7.67
C LYS A 202 -7.60 30.74 -6.21
N TYR A 203 -7.40 29.47 -5.84
CA TYR A 203 -7.04 29.15 -4.46
C TYR A 203 -5.67 29.72 -4.08
N THR A 204 -4.71 29.70 -5.02
CA THR A 204 -3.40 30.36 -4.83
C THR A 204 -3.57 31.87 -4.61
N GLN A 205 -4.39 32.54 -5.43
CA GLN A 205 -4.69 33.97 -5.30
C GLN A 205 -5.39 34.31 -3.98
N ASP A 206 -6.33 33.47 -3.53
CA ASP A 206 -7.02 33.67 -2.26
C ASP A 206 -6.05 33.52 -1.06
N LEU A 207 -5.16 32.53 -1.07
CA LEU A 207 -4.11 32.38 -0.05
C LEU A 207 -3.10 33.54 -0.06
N GLU A 208 -2.71 34.01 -1.25
CA GLU A 208 -1.85 35.19 -1.40
C GLU A 208 -2.53 36.45 -0.86
N ALA A 209 -3.83 36.62 -1.10
CA ALA A 209 -4.61 37.73 -0.56
C ALA A 209 -4.65 37.72 0.97
N ILE A 210 -4.71 36.54 1.61
CA ILE A 210 -4.60 36.40 3.08
C ILE A 210 -3.21 36.85 3.54
N ALA A 211 -2.14 36.34 2.92
CA ALA A 211 -0.77 36.70 3.28
C ALA A 211 -0.46 38.19 3.09
N ILE A 212 -1.11 38.86 2.14
CA ILE A 212 -1.03 40.31 1.93
C ILE A 212 -1.80 41.08 3.01
N ALA A 213 -3.03 40.65 3.32
CA ALA A 213 -3.87 41.32 4.31
C ALA A 213 -3.35 41.16 5.74
N PHE A 214 -2.68 40.03 6.03
CA PHE A 214 -2.12 39.69 7.34
C PHE A 214 -0.62 39.34 7.18
N PRO A 215 0.25 40.36 6.99
CA PRO A 215 1.66 40.14 6.66
C PRO A 215 2.47 39.47 7.77
N ASP A 216 1.98 39.46 9.01
CA ASP A 216 2.61 38.77 10.15
C ASP A 216 2.14 37.32 10.28
N ASP A 217 1.12 36.91 9.53
CA ASP A 217 0.61 35.54 9.53
C ASP A 217 1.61 34.62 8.82
N ILE A 218 2.37 33.85 9.61
CA ILE A 218 3.36 32.89 9.11
C ILE A 218 2.66 31.71 8.42
N GLU A 219 1.50 31.34 8.91
CA GLU A 219 0.73 30.18 8.46
C GLU A 219 0.09 30.42 7.09
N ALA A 220 -0.34 31.66 6.82
CA ALA A 220 -0.72 32.08 5.46
C ALA A 220 0.42 31.88 4.45
N LYS A 221 1.67 32.18 4.84
CA LYS A 221 2.85 32.00 3.98
C LYS A 221 3.20 30.52 3.82
N ALA A 222 3.09 29.74 4.89
CA ALA A 222 3.33 28.30 4.85
C ALA A 222 2.32 27.57 3.94
N LEU A 223 1.01 27.87 4.08
CA LEU A 223 -0.05 27.32 3.23
C LEU A 223 0.10 27.76 1.77
N LEU A 224 0.47 29.01 1.51
CA LEU A 224 0.77 29.47 0.16
C LEU A 224 1.97 28.72 -0.44
N ALA A 225 3.05 28.53 0.33
CA ALA A 225 4.21 27.76 -0.12
C ALA A 225 3.85 26.30 -0.43
N LEU A 226 3.04 25.66 0.42
CA LEU A 226 2.51 24.31 0.19
C LEU A 226 1.70 24.25 -1.11
N GLN A 227 0.74 25.16 -1.28
CA GLN A 227 -0.10 25.24 -2.49
C GLN A 227 0.75 25.43 -3.75
N LEU A 228 1.73 26.33 -3.73
CA LEU A 228 2.63 26.59 -4.87
C LEU A 228 3.48 25.38 -5.24
N TYR A 229 3.93 24.62 -4.24
CA TYR A 229 4.66 23.37 -4.47
C TYR A 229 3.75 22.27 -5.04
N GLU A 230 2.63 21.95 -4.38
CA GLU A 230 1.74 20.85 -4.79
C GLU A 230 1.14 21.05 -6.18
N ASN A 231 0.92 22.32 -6.52
CA ASN A 231 0.42 22.71 -7.83
C ASN A 231 1.33 22.29 -8.98
N HIS A 232 2.59 21.88 -8.78
CA HIS A 232 3.52 21.52 -9.86
C HIS A 232 2.96 20.49 -10.88
N SER A 233 1.93 19.73 -10.48
CA SER A 233 1.25 18.71 -11.29
C SER A 233 0.10 19.26 -12.14
N VAL A 234 -0.42 20.44 -11.81
CA VAL A 234 -1.56 21.11 -12.45
C VAL A 234 -1.14 22.43 -13.08
N LEU A 235 -0.32 23.21 -12.38
CA LEU A 235 0.29 24.46 -12.80
C LEU A 235 1.82 24.32 -12.83
N PRO A 236 2.53 25.04 -13.70
CA PRO A 236 3.97 25.13 -13.60
C PRO A 236 4.36 25.83 -12.29
N ASN A 237 5.47 25.38 -11.67
CA ASN A 237 6.05 26.10 -10.54
C ASN A 237 6.41 27.53 -10.99
N PRO A 238 5.86 28.58 -10.36
CA PRO A 238 6.05 29.95 -10.82
C PRO A 238 7.50 30.42 -10.71
N SER A 239 8.23 29.98 -9.67
CA SER A 239 9.67 30.19 -9.50
C SER A 239 10.16 29.46 -8.25
N TYR A 240 11.16 28.58 -8.40
CA TYR A 240 11.76 27.88 -7.28
C TYR A 240 12.33 28.85 -6.23
N LEU A 241 13.04 29.91 -6.66
CA LEU A 241 13.65 30.88 -5.76
C LEU A 241 12.61 31.76 -5.04
N ALA A 242 11.44 32.01 -5.66
CA ALA A 242 10.38 32.78 -5.00
C ALA A 242 9.71 31.96 -3.90
N VAL A 243 9.40 30.68 -4.16
CA VAL A 243 8.86 29.76 -3.14
C VAL A 243 9.89 29.55 -2.03
N ASP A 244 11.16 29.40 -2.39
CA ASP A 244 12.24 29.25 -1.41
C ASP A 244 12.40 30.48 -0.52
N GLY A 245 12.37 31.68 -1.09
CA GLY A 245 12.42 32.94 -0.34
C GLY A 245 11.16 33.18 0.53
N LEU A 246 10.00 32.67 0.12
CA LEU A 246 8.80 32.66 0.96
C LEU A 246 9.00 31.76 2.19
N LEU A 247 9.57 30.57 1.99
CA LEU A 247 9.92 29.63 3.05
C LEU A 247 11.01 30.19 3.98
N ASP A 248 11.97 30.99 3.47
CA ASP A 248 12.98 31.64 4.33
C ASP A 248 12.32 32.59 5.34
N ARG A 249 11.23 33.28 4.97
CA ARG A 249 10.48 34.12 5.90
C ARG A 249 9.79 33.29 6.98
N VAL A 250 9.29 32.11 6.63
CA VAL A 250 8.70 31.17 7.59
C VAL A 250 9.77 30.72 8.58
N PHE A 251 10.92 30.24 8.11
CA PHE A 251 12.00 29.75 8.97
C PHE A 251 12.70 30.84 9.77
N ALA A 252 12.73 32.08 9.29
CA ALA A 252 13.26 33.21 10.04
C ALA A 252 12.40 33.55 11.26
N ALA A 253 11.07 33.45 11.14
CA ALA A 253 10.15 33.62 12.25
C ALA A 253 10.13 32.39 13.17
N GLN A 254 10.16 31.20 12.56
CA GLN A 254 10.05 29.93 13.26
C GLN A 254 11.02 28.87 12.69
N PRO A 255 12.26 28.79 13.22
CA PRO A 255 13.32 27.92 12.67
C PRO A 255 13.04 26.41 12.70
N LEU A 256 12.05 25.96 13.48
CA LEU A 256 11.62 24.56 13.57
C LEU A 256 10.19 24.37 13.06
N HIS A 257 9.77 25.14 12.07
CA HIS A 257 8.48 24.94 11.41
C HIS A 257 8.51 23.70 10.49
N SER A 258 7.43 22.92 10.51
CA SER A 258 7.26 21.70 9.69
C SER A 258 7.37 21.94 8.16
N ALA A 259 7.33 23.20 7.72
CA ALA A 259 7.50 23.61 6.34
C ALA A 259 8.90 23.25 5.77
N HIS A 260 9.86 22.82 6.60
CA HIS A 260 11.12 22.24 6.12
C HIS A 260 10.88 21.12 5.11
N HIS A 261 9.83 20.33 5.29
CA HIS A 261 9.50 19.29 4.32
C HIS A 261 9.08 19.88 2.96
N PHE A 262 8.41 21.04 2.92
CA PHE A 262 8.04 21.72 1.66
C PHE A 262 9.28 22.12 0.88
N ARG A 263 10.30 22.66 1.57
CA ARG A 263 11.60 23.00 0.95
C ARG A 263 12.33 21.76 0.42
N ILE A 264 12.29 20.64 1.14
CA ILE A 264 12.86 19.37 0.64
C ILE A 264 12.19 18.98 -0.67
N HIS A 265 10.86 18.98 -0.69
CA HIS A 265 10.05 18.65 -1.85
C HIS A 265 10.25 19.61 -3.04
N LEU A 266 10.47 20.89 -2.76
CA LEU A 266 10.81 21.90 -3.77
C LEU A 266 12.13 21.56 -4.47
N TRP A 267 13.15 21.13 -3.74
CA TRP A 267 14.51 20.99 -4.28
C TRP A 267 14.92 19.56 -4.65
N ASP A 268 14.25 18.51 -4.14
CA ASP A 268 14.71 17.13 -4.27
C ASP A 268 14.98 16.76 -5.75
N ARG A 269 14.06 17.07 -6.67
CA ARG A 269 14.21 16.71 -8.09
C ARG A 269 15.02 17.71 -8.92
N LYS A 270 15.33 18.88 -8.36
CA LYS A 270 15.97 19.97 -9.12
C LYS A 270 17.45 20.13 -8.74
N GLU A 271 17.72 20.31 -7.45
CA GLU A 271 19.07 20.58 -6.93
C GLU A 271 19.09 20.28 -5.42
N ALA A 272 19.20 18.99 -5.07
CA ALA A 272 18.99 18.49 -3.71
C ALA A 272 19.87 19.18 -2.64
N LYS A 273 21.08 19.65 -3.01
CA LYS A 273 22.00 20.31 -2.07
C LYS A 273 21.42 21.61 -1.47
N LEU A 274 20.49 22.27 -2.15
CA LEU A 274 19.85 23.50 -1.65
C LEU A 274 18.88 23.24 -0.49
N ALA A 275 18.48 21.99 -0.25
CA ALA A 275 17.64 21.62 0.88
C ALA A 275 18.39 20.89 2.00
N LEU A 276 19.74 20.90 2.02
CA LEU A 276 20.51 20.24 3.08
C LEU A 276 20.17 20.75 4.48
N GLN A 277 20.04 22.07 4.65
CA GLN A 277 19.61 22.63 5.94
C GLN A 277 18.22 22.15 6.35
N SER A 278 17.25 22.14 5.42
CA SER A 278 15.93 21.59 5.73
C SER A 278 15.97 20.09 6.02
N ALA A 279 16.82 19.32 5.33
CA ALA A 279 17.00 17.90 5.63
C ALA A 279 17.59 17.66 7.02
N ALA A 280 18.42 18.58 7.53
CA ALA A 280 18.94 18.54 8.90
C ALA A 280 17.87 18.88 9.95
N MET A 281 16.95 19.80 9.65
CA MET A 281 15.97 20.31 10.62
C MET A 281 14.62 19.58 10.59
N CYS A 282 14.25 18.94 9.46
CA CYS A 282 12.90 18.40 9.24
C CYS A 282 12.47 17.39 10.32
N GLY A 283 13.30 16.40 10.66
CA GLY A 283 12.96 15.43 11.71
C GLY A 283 12.73 16.10 13.07
N GLN A 284 13.60 17.05 13.44
CA GLN A 284 13.50 17.80 14.71
C GLN A 284 12.33 18.80 14.73
N SER A 285 11.87 19.28 13.57
CA SER A 285 10.71 20.19 13.53
C SER A 285 9.41 19.51 13.95
N SER A 286 9.29 18.19 13.79
CA SER A 286 8.13 17.44 14.26
C SER A 286 8.51 15.97 14.54
N PRO A 287 9.24 15.71 15.64
CA PRO A 287 9.83 14.40 15.89
C PRO A 287 8.80 13.29 16.16
N GLY A 288 7.55 13.65 16.50
CA GLY A 288 6.44 12.72 16.68
C GLY A 288 5.80 12.24 15.36
N ILE A 289 6.24 12.77 14.21
CA ILE A 289 5.64 12.47 12.90
C ILE A 289 6.64 11.71 12.03
N ALA A 290 6.37 10.44 11.73
CA ALA A 290 7.27 9.59 10.94
C ALA A 290 7.64 10.19 9.58
N HIS A 291 6.68 10.80 8.88
CA HIS A 291 6.92 11.45 7.59
C HIS A 291 8.04 12.50 7.65
N MET A 292 8.17 13.20 8.78
CA MET A 292 9.15 14.27 8.95
C MET A 292 10.59 13.75 9.09
N TRP A 293 10.76 12.50 9.55
CA TRP A 293 12.04 11.77 9.50
C TRP A 293 12.30 11.11 8.15
N HIS A 294 11.25 10.67 7.45
CA HIS A 294 11.35 10.12 6.11
C HIS A 294 11.87 11.15 5.09
N MET A 295 11.38 12.38 5.17
CA MET A 295 11.61 13.41 4.17
C MET A 295 13.10 13.73 3.87
N PRO A 296 13.98 13.88 4.87
CA PRO A 296 15.42 14.00 4.67
C PRO A 296 16.06 12.90 3.79
N GLY A 297 15.48 11.69 3.78
CA GLY A 297 15.93 10.58 2.92
C GLY A 297 15.94 10.92 1.44
N HIS A 298 15.02 11.77 0.96
CA HIS A 298 15.01 12.22 -0.45
C HIS A 298 16.26 13.01 -0.81
N ILE A 299 16.77 13.84 0.11
CA ILE A 299 17.98 14.63 -0.12
C ILE A 299 19.21 13.73 -0.02
N TYR A 300 19.34 12.98 1.07
CA TYR A 300 20.51 12.15 1.31
C TYR A 300 20.69 11.05 0.26
N SER A 301 19.63 10.36 -0.18
CA SER A 301 19.73 9.36 -1.24
C SER A 301 20.15 9.95 -2.59
N ARG A 302 19.72 11.18 -2.92
CA ARG A 302 20.13 11.86 -4.16
C ARG A 302 21.58 12.29 -4.14
N LEU A 303 22.06 12.68 -2.97
CA LEU A 303 23.47 12.98 -2.72
C LEU A 303 24.32 11.74 -2.48
N LYS A 304 23.75 10.53 -2.63
CA LYS A 304 24.44 9.24 -2.43
C LYS A 304 25.03 9.08 -1.02
N ARG A 305 24.37 9.70 -0.03
CA ARG A 305 24.68 9.62 1.40
C ARG A 305 23.81 8.52 2.05
N TYR A 306 24.03 7.27 1.65
CA TYR A 306 23.11 6.19 2.03
C TYR A 306 23.13 5.86 3.52
N ASN A 307 24.24 6.05 4.24
CA ASN A 307 24.28 5.93 5.71
C ASN A 307 23.34 6.96 6.38
N ASP A 308 23.34 8.20 5.89
CA ASP A 308 22.47 9.25 6.39
C ASP A 308 21.00 8.98 6.03
N ALA A 309 20.75 8.51 4.82
CA ALA A 309 19.42 8.10 4.40
C ALA A 309 18.90 6.90 5.21
N ALA A 310 19.73 5.89 5.48
CA ALA A 310 19.37 4.72 6.28
C ALA A 310 18.96 5.13 7.70
N TRP A 311 19.75 6.00 8.34
CA TRP A 311 19.43 6.50 9.69
C TRP A 311 18.07 7.23 9.72
N GLN A 312 17.81 8.11 8.75
CA GLN A 312 16.56 8.88 8.68
C GLN A 312 15.33 8.01 8.39
N GLN A 313 15.47 7.03 7.50
CA GLN A 313 14.40 6.07 7.22
C GLN A 313 14.15 5.15 8.42
N GLU A 314 15.18 4.79 9.18
CA GLU A 314 15.02 4.03 10.43
C GLU A 314 14.32 4.83 11.52
N ALA A 315 14.68 6.10 11.68
CA ALA A 315 13.97 7.03 12.56
C ALA A 315 12.47 7.10 12.20
N SER A 316 12.15 7.24 10.90
CA SER A 316 10.76 7.21 10.42
C SER A 316 10.03 5.93 10.78
N ALA A 317 10.62 4.76 10.48
CA ALA A 317 10.00 3.47 10.75
C ALA A 317 9.72 3.28 12.24
N ARG A 318 10.66 3.66 13.10
CA ARG A 318 10.55 3.54 14.56
C ARG A 318 9.45 4.42 15.14
N VAL A 319 9.28 5.65 14.63
CA VAL A 319 8.17 6.53 15.04
C VAL A 319 6.81 5.93 14.63
N ASP A 320 6.69 5.40 13.41
CA ASP A 320 5.48 4.69 12.98
C ASP A 320 5.20 3.48 13.88
N HIS A 321 6.20 2.64 14.15
CA HIS A 321 6.06 1.48 15.03
C HIS A 321 5.56 1.87 16.42
N ALA A 322 6.15 2.89 17.04
CA ALA A 322 5.74 3.38 18.36
C ALA A 322 4.29 3.86 18.36
N HIS A 323 3.89 4.67 17.37
CA HIS A 323 2.50 5.13 17.22
C HIS A 323 1.53 3.95 17.04
N MET A 324 1.84 3.03 16.14
CA MET A 324 1.00 1.86 15.85
C MET A 324 0.78 0.99 17.08
N MET A 325 1.82 0.77 17.89
CA MET A 325 1.73 0.00 19.13
C MET A 325 0.98 0.73 20.24
N ARG A 326 1.20 2.03 20.39
CA ARG A 326 0.52 2.85 21.40
C ARG A 326 -0.98 2.95 21.11
N ASP A 327 -1.33 3.24 19.86
CA ASP A 327 -2.69 3.58 19.47
C ASP A 327 -3.42 2.38 18.85
N ARG A 328 -2.81 1.20 18.74
CA ARG A 328 -3.41 0.00 18.10
C ARG A 328 -3.91 0.27 16.69
N VAL A 329 -3.09 0.97 15.90
CA VAL A 329 -3.36 1.24 14.47
C VAL A 329 -2.74 0.12 13.66
N LEU A 330 -3.51 -0.46 12.73
CA LEU A 330 -2.95 -1.48 11.85
C LEU A 330 -1.92 -0.85 10.89
N PRO A 331 -0.82 -1.54 10.57
CA PRO A 331 0.27 -0.99 9.76
C PRO A 331 -0.16 -0.27 8.48
N ASP A 332 -0.88 -0.94 7.59
CA ASP A 332 -1.28 -0.37 6.29
C ASP A 332 -2.53 0.55 6.37
N GLN A 333 -3.03 0.88 7.57
CA GLN A 333 -3.92 2.02 7.75
C GLN A 333 -3.14 3.34 7.71
N ILE A 334 -1.83 3.30 7.95
CA ILE A 334 -0.93 4.43 7.75
C ILE A 334 -0.43 4.42 6.30
N HIS A 335 -0.86 5.40 5.52
CA HIS A 335 -0.72 5.42 4.06
C HIS A 335 0.71 5.26 3.51
N ASN A 336 1.74 5.62 4.28
CA ASN A 336 3.15 5.56 3.88
C ASN A 336 3.97 4.50 4.64
N PHE A 337 3.39 3.81 5.63
CA PHE A 337 4.12 2.87 6.48
C PHE A 337 4.92 1.83 5.67
N ALA A 338 4.25 1.13 4.76
CA ALA A 338 4.87 0.08 3.96
C ALA A 338 5.96 0.64 3.04
N HIS A 339 5.79 1.86 2.54
CA HIS A 339 6.77 2.52 1.70
C HIS A 339 8.02 2.97 2.48
N ASN A 340 7.84 3.53 3.68
CA ASN A 340 8.94 3.96 4.54
C ASN A 340 9.84 2.75 4.87
N ASN A 341 9.23 1.64 5.29
CA ASN A 341 9.97 0.41 5.62
C ASN A 341 10.61 -0.24 4.39
N GLU A 342 9.92 -0.27 3.25
CA GLU A 342 10.50 -0.75 1.99
C GLU A 342 11.76 0.03 1.58
N TRP A 343 11.73 1.36 1.74
CA TRP A 343 12.87 2.20 1.42
C TRP A 343 14.00 2.04 2.45
N LEU A 344 13.66 1.91 3.73
CA LEU A 344 14.64 1.56 4.75
C LEU A 344 15.39 0.28 4.37
N ILE A 345 14.69 -0.79 3.99
CA ILE A 345 15.33 -2.05 3.58
C ILE A 345 16.26 -1.86 2.37
N ARG A 346 15.87 -1.04 1.39
CA ARG A 346 16.78 -0.70 0.27
C ARG A 346 18.04 0.03 0.75
N ASN A 347 17.90 1.01 1.65
CA ASN A 347 19.05 1.72 2.20
C ASN A 347 19.94 0.82 3.06
N LEU A 348 19.36 -0.08 3.86
CA LEU A 348 20.08 -1.10 4.63
C LEU A 348 20.93 -1.98 3.71
N ASN A 349 20.36 -2.40 2.57
CA ASN A 349 21.10 -3.10 1.52
C ASN A 349 22.22 -2.24 0.92
N PHE A 350 21.99 -0.95 0.64
CA PHE A 350 23.04 -0.06 0.10
C PHE A 350 24.22 0.13 1.05
N VAL A 351 23.99 0.11 2.38
CA VAL A 351 25.05 0.28 3.39
C VAL A 351 25.59 -1.05 3.94
N GLY A 352 25.07 -2.18 3.46
CA GLY A 352 25.52 -3.52 3.87
C GLY A 352 25.04 -3.98 5.24
N ARG A 353 23.97 -3.41 5.81
CA ARG A 353 23.32 -3.89 7.04
C ARG A 353 22.38 -5.06 6.70
N VAL A 354 22.96 -6.21 6.37
CA VAL A 354 22.24 -7.34 5.76
C VAL A 354 21.27 -7.99 6.73
N GLY A 355 21.71 -8.32 7.95
CA GLY A 355 20.81 -8.88 8.99
C GLY A 355 19.59 -8.01 9.25
N ASP A 356 19.79 -6.70 9.41
CA ASP A 356 18.68 -5.76 9.64
C ASP A 356 17.72 -5.69 8.44
N ALA A 357 18.22 -5.78 7.21
CA ALA A 357 17.40 -5.80 6.01
C ALA A 357 16.52 -7.06 5.94
N VAL A 358 17.08 -8.22 6.28
CA VAL A 358 16.33 -9.50 6.35
C VAL A 358 15.29 -9.42 7.45
N ASP A 359 15.68 -9.00 8.65
CA ASP A 359 14.81 -8.95 9.82
C ASP A 359 13.61 -8.03 9.62
N LEU A 360 13.83 -6.84 9.06
CA LEU A 360 12.73 -5.91 8.78
C LEU A 360 11.83 -6.42 7.65
N SER A 361 12.39 -7.07 6.63
CA SER A 361 11.60 -7.69 5.56
C SER A 361 10.69 -8.81 6.10
N ILE A 362 11.21 -9.64 7.00
CA ILE A 362 10.44 -10.68 7.71
C ILE A 362 9.36 -10.05 8.58
N ASN A 363 9.68 -8.99 9.34
CA ASN A 363 8.68 -8.28 10.13
C ASN A 363 7.54 -7.77 9.23
N MET A 364 7.84 -7.18 8.07
CA MET A 364 6.83 -6.74 7.10
C MET A 364 5.97 -7.87 6.53
N CYS A 365 6.53 -9.07 6.33
CA CYS A 365 5.79 -10.27 5.91
C CYS A 365 4.87 -10.81 7.02
N ASP A 366 5.26 -10.67 8.29
CA ASP A 366 4.50 -11.16 9.44
C ASP A 366 3.27 -10.29 9.75
N LEU A 367 3.31 -9.01 9.37
CA LEU A 367 2.22 -8.05 9.60
C LEU A 367 0.86 -8.54 9.10
N PRO A 368 -0.25 -8.12 9.75
CA PRO A 368 -1.62 -8.47 9.34
C PRO A 368 -1.92 -8.10 7.90
N ARG A 369 -2.50 -9.07 7.19
CA ARG A 369 -3.14 -8.85 5.90
C ARG A 369 -4.56 -8.38 6.14
N HIS A 370 -5.06 -7.58 5.20
CA HIS A 370 -6.43 -7.07 5.26
C HIS A 370 -6.95 -6.87 3.83
N PRO A 371 -8.17 -7.34 3.47
CA PRO A 371 -8.68 -7.26 2.10
C PRO A 371 -8.69 -5.83 1.57
N LYS A 372 -8.98 -4.86 2.44
CA LYS A 372 -8.96 -3.42 2.12
C LYS A 372 -7.54 -2.85 1.99
N PHE A 373 -6.61 -3.19 2.88
CA PHE A 373 -5.36 -2.44 3.07
C PHE A 373 -4.10 -3.18 2.62
N ASN A 374 -3.98 -4.48 2.91
CA ASN A 374 -2.73 -5.23 2.76
C ASN A 374 -2.97 -6.62 2.14
N THR A 375 -2.64 -6.76 0.87
CA THR A 375 -2.66 -8.03 0.13
C THR A 375 -1.38 -8.16 -0.71
N LEU A 376 -1.12 -9.34 -1.26
CA LEU A 376 0.06 -9.57 -2.11
C LEU A 376 -0.03 -8.84 -3.47
N GLU A 377 -1.23 -8.49 -3.93
CA GLU A 377 -1.46 -7.75 -5.17
C GLU A 377 -1.28 -6.24 -4.99
N LYS A 378 -1.61 -5.73 -3.79
CA LYS A 378 -1.53 -4.31 -3.43
C LYS A 378 -0.10 -3.91 -3.06
N ARG A 379 0.19 -2.61 -3.13
CA ARG A 379 1.47 -2.03 -2.67
C ARG A 379 1.45 -1.81 -1.15
N GLY A 380 1.25 -2.89 -0.39
CA GLY A 380 1.23 -2.89 1.08
C GLY A 380 2.43 -3.61 1.68
N SER A 381 2.45 -3.74 3.00
CA SER A 381 3.58 -4.34 3.71
C SER A 381 3.85 -5.79 3.30
N ALA A 382 2.82 -6.59 3.02
CA ALA A 382 2.97 -8.00 2.69
C ALA A 382 3.77 -8.19 1.39
N ARG A 383 3.39 -7.46 0.34
CA ARG A 383 4.07 -7.50 -0.95
C ARG A 383 5.47 -6.90 -0.87
N TYR A 384 5.62 -5.74 -0.22
CA TYR A 384 6.93 -5.08 -0.13
C TYR A 384 7.91 -5.83 0.76
N GLY A 385 7.46 -6.39 1.88
CA GLY A 385 8.26 -7.28 2.74
C GLY A 385 8.76 -8.47 1.94
N ARG A 386 7.87 -9.17 1.24
CA ARG A 386 8.23 -10.35 0.43
C ARG A 386 9.19 -10.01 -0.70
N LEU A 387 8.92 -8.94 -1.44
CA LEU A 387 9.80 -8.44 -2.51
C LEU A 387 11.21 -8.16 -1.98
N ARG A 388 11.31 -7.43 -0.87
CA ARG A 388 12.59 -7.02 -0.30
C ARG A 388 13.33 -8.17 0.37
N LEU A 389 12.60 -9.12 0.96
CA LEU A 389 13.17 -10.34 1.50
C LEU A 389 13.83 -11.17 0.38
N ILE A 390 13.11 -11.44 -0.70
CA ILE A 390 13.62 -12.19 -1.86
C ILE A 390 14.83 -11.47 -2.48
N GLU A 391 14.75 -10.14 -2.65
CA GLU A 391 15.85 -9.36 -3.20
C GLU A 391 17.10 -9.40 -2.32
N THR A 392 16.95 -9.21 -1.00
CA THR A 392 18.04 -9.21 -0.03
C THR A 392 18.72 -10.57 0.03
N LEU A 393 17.93 -11.64 0.16
CA LEU A 393 18.45 -13.01 0.23
C LEU A 393 19.25 -13.40 -1.01
N ARG A 394 18.75 -13.05 -2.20
CA ARG A 394 19.43 -13.31 -3.47
C ARG A 394 20.66 -12.44 -3.65
N GLN A 395 20.56 -11.14 -3.34
CA GLN A 395 21.67 -10.20 -3.51
C GLN A 395 22.88 -10.59 -2.64
N TRP A 396 22.63 -11.02 -1.40
CA TRP A 396 23.69 -11.34 -0.44
C TRP A 396 24.03 -12.83 -0.34
N GLU A 397 23.57 -13.64 -1.30
CA GLU A 397 23.89 -15.07 -1.41
C GLU A 397 23.51 -15.87 -0.15
N LEU A 398 22.41 -15.49 0.52
CA LEU A 398 21.91 -16.13 1.74
C LEU A 398 21.12 -17.40 1.42
N TRP A 399 21.71 -18.31 0.63
CA TRP A 399 21.01 -19.42 -0.01
C TRP A 399 20.37 -20.41 0.97
N GLU A 400 21.05 -20.74 2.06
CA GLU A 400 20.49 -21.63 3.08
C GLU A 400 19.25 -21.00 3.71
N GLN A 401 19.35 -19.74 4.15
CA GLN A 401 18.23 -19.01 4.73
C GLN A 401 17.09 -18.82 3.72
N ALA A 402 17.42 -18.57 2.44
CA ALA A 402 16.43 -18.44 1.37
C ALA A 402 15.63 -19.74 1.16
N TYR A 403 16.32 -20.88 1.16
CA TYR A 403 15.66 -22.18 1.05
C TYR A 403 14.73 -22.46 2.25
N GLN A 404 15.18 -22.15 3.48
CA GLN A 404 14.35 -22.31 4.67
C GLN A 404 13.12 -21.39 4.64
N LEU A 405 13.29 -20.10 4.34
CA LEU A 405 12.18 -19.13 4.34
C LEU A 405 11.12 -19.42 3.28
N CYS A 406 11.49 -20.00 2.13
CA CYS A 406 10.55 -20.50 1.12
C CYS A 406 9.62 -21.62 1.63
N GLN A 407 9.92 -22.24 2.76
CA GLN A 407 9.10 -23.28 3.40
C GLN A 407 8.26 -22.75 4.56
N THR A 408 8.35 -21.45 4.86
CA THR A 408 7.61 -20.79 5.95
C THR A 408 6.46 -19.95 5.41
N SER A 409 5.66 -19.37 6.31
CA SER A 409 4.61 -18.40 5.98
C SER A 409 5.12 -17.04 5.49
N TYR A 410 6.43 -16.79 5.49
CA TYR A 410 7.02 -15.54 5.00
C TYR A 410 7.18 -15.50 3.46
N ILE A 411 7.45 -16.65 2.85
CA ILE A 411 7.56 -16.83 1.40
C ILE A 411 6.76 -18.09 1.00
N GLU A 412 5.51 -18.12 1.40
CA GLU A 412 4.58 -19.22 1.17
C GLU A 412 4.17 -19.34 -0.32
N PRO A 413 3.75 -20.53 -0.79
CA PRO A 413 3.09 -20.68 -2.09
C PRO A 413 1.84 -19.78 -2.20
N THR A 414 1.58 -19.26 -3.41
CA THR A 414 0.45 -18.35 -3.63
C THR A 414 -0.14 -18.50 -5.03
N GLU A 415 -1.43 -18.19 -5.15
CA GLU A 415 -2.13 -18.12 -6.45
C GLU A 415 -1.80 -16.84 -7.23
N VAL A 416 -1.14 -15.87 -6.60
CA VAL A 416 -0.66 -14.66 -7.28
C VAL A 416 0.52 -15.02 -8.17
N GLU A 417 0.24 -15.26 -9.45
CA GLU A 417 1.17 -15.80 -10.45
C GLU A 417 2.57 -15.15 -10.43
N LYS A 418 2.65 -13.82 -10.31
CA LYS A 418 3.93 -13.10 -10.24
C LYS A 418 4.73 -13.41 -8.97
N GLU A 419 4.06 -13.42 -7.81
CA GLU A 419 4.69 -13.68 -6.52
C GLU A 419 5.09 -15.16 -6.37
N GLN A 420 4.32 -16.06 -7.00
CA GLN A 420 4.68 -17.47 -7.08
C GLN A 420 5.89 -17.69 -7.99
N LEU A 421 5.97 -16.99 -9.12
CA LEU A 421 7.12 -17.08 -10.02
C LEU A 421 8.41 -16.58 -9.36
N GLU A 422 8.37 -15.46 -8.64
CA GLU A 422 9.55 -14.96 -7.90
C GLU A 422 9.96 -15.91 -6.77
N ARG A 423 8.99 -16.53 -6.08
CA ARG A 423 9.28 -17.60 -5.10
C ARG A 423 9.99 -18.77 -5.74
N LEU A 424 9.49 -19.30 -6.86
CA LEU A 424 10.09 -20.46 -7.54
C LEU A 424 11.50 -20.15 -8.07
N ARG A 425 11.74 -18.92 -8.56
CA ARG A 425 13.09 -18.48 -8.93
C ARG A 425 14.05 -18.54 -7.73
N LEU A 426 13.65 -17.96 -6.60
CA LEU A 426 14.48 -17.97 -5.39
C LEU A 426 14.69 -19.40 -4.85
N LEU A 427 13.61 -20.18 -4.74
CA LEU A 427 13.67 -21.56 -4.22
C LEU A 427 14.56 -22.44 -5.10
N GLY A 428 14.42 -22.36 -6.43
CA GLY A 428 15.25 -23.11 -7.36
C GLY A 428 16.72 -22.69 -7.28
N ALA A 429 17.00 -21.39 -7.28
CA ALA A 429 18.36 -20.88 -7.11
C ALA A 429 18.98 -21.35 -5.78
N ALA A 430 18.25 -21.21 -4.67
CA ALA A 430 18.69 -21.61 -3.35
C ALA A 430 18.92 -23.13 -3.25
N ALA A 431 18.05 -23.96 -3.83
CA ALA A 431 18.21 -25.41 -3.84
C ALA A 431 19.50 -25.83 -4.56
N TRP A 432 19.77 -25.28 -5.76
CA TRP A 432 21.00 -25.59 -6.50
C TRP A 432 22.25 -25.09 -5.79
N MET A 433 22.23 -23.84 -5.30
CA MET A 433 23.38 -23.25 -4.60
C MET A 433 23.69 -23.86 -3.23
N THR A 434 22.76 -24.68 -2.70
CA THR A 434 22.95 -25.46 -1.48
C THR A 434 23.06 -26.96 -1.74
N HIS A 435 23.25 -27.36 -3.01
CA HIS A 435 23.42 -28.75 -3.46
C HIS A 435 22.23 -29.68 -3.14
N ARG A 436 21.02 -29.13 -3.06
CA ARG A 436 19.75 -29.87 -2.92
C ARG A 436 19.21 -30.25 -4.30
N THR A 437 19.89 -31.17 -4.97
CA THR A 437 19.66 -31.47 -6.39
C THR A 437 18.26 -31.97 -6.69
N THR A 438 17.69 -32.82 -5.83
CA THR A 438 16.32 -33.35 -6.02
C THR A 438 15.29 -32.23 -6.01
N GLN A 439 15.35 -31.35 -5.00
CA GLN A 439 14.43 -30.23 -4.86
C GLN A 439 14.65 -29.17 -5.96
N GLY A 440 15.89 -28.97 -6.40
CA GLY A 440 16.20 -28.12 -7.55
C GLY A 440 15.57 -28.62 -8.86
N GLU A 441 15.51 -29.94 -9.05
CA GLU A 441 14.86 -30.56 -10.21
C GLU A 441 13.32 -30.51 -10.11
N GLU A 442 12.76 -30.73 -8.91
CA GLU A 442 11.32 -30.58 -8.66
C GLU A 442 10.81 -29.17 -9.01
N VAL A 443 11.58 -28.12 -8.67
CA VAL A 443 11.23 -26.74 -9.03
C VAL A 443 11.26 -26.51 -10.55
N LEU A 444 12.23 -27.09 -11.25
CA LEU A 444 12.30 -27.01 -12.72
C LEU A 444 11.09 -27.70 -13.36
N GLN A 445 10.73 -28.89 -12.88
CA GLN A 445 9.56 -29.62 -13.35
C GLN A 445 8.25 -28.83 -13.11
N ASP A 446 8.09 -28.18 -11.95
CA ASP A 446 6.93 -27.32 -11.69
C ASP A 446 6.87 -26.14 -12.67
N LEU A 447 8.00 -25.44 -12.88
CA LEU A 447 8.05 -24.33 -13.84
C LEU A 447 7.76 -24.78 -15.29
N GLU A 448 8.27 -25.94 -15.70
CA GLU A 448 8.04 -26.52 -17.03
C GLU A 448 6.58 -26.94 -17.23
N SER A 449 5.97 -27.57 -16.22
CA SER A 449 4.54 -27.92 -16.22
C SER A 449 3.67 -26.66 -16.34
N LYS A 450 3.94 -25.62 -15.54
CA LYS A 450 3.22 -24.34 -15.66
C LYS A 450 3.38 -23.69 -17.04
N LEU A 451 4.55 -23.81 -17.65
CA LEU A 451 4.79 -23.31 -19.00
C LEU A 451 3.98 -24.08 -20.05
N GLU A 452 3.89 -25.40 -19.91
CA GLU A 452 3.07 -26.25 -20.77
C GLU A 452 1.58 -25.88 -20.65
N ASP A 453 1.06 -25.80 -19.43
CA ASP A 453 -0.33 -25.41 -19.15
C ASP A 453 -0.68 -24.05 -19.78
N LYS A 454 0.21 -23.06 -19.64
CA LYS A 454 0.00 -21.73 -20.24
C LYS A 454 0.04 -21.75 -21.76
N ARG A 455 0.90 -22.59 -22.37
CA ARG A 455 0.96 -22.77 -23.83
C ARG A 455 -0.28 -23.47 -24.36
N GLU A 456 -0.78 -24.47 -23.66
CA GLU A 456 -2.02 -25.16 -24.00
C GLU A 456 -3.22 -24.20 -23.89
N ALA A 457 -3.32 -23.45 -22.80
CA ALA A 457 -4.35 -22.44 -22.61
C ALA A 457 -4.31 -21.36 -23.72
N GLN A 458 -3.11 -20.88 -24.09
CA GLN A 458 -2.93 -19.95 -25.21
C GLN A 458 -3.40 -20.56 -26.54
N LYS A 459 -3.07 -21.84 -26.81
CA LYS A 459 -3.48 -22.54 -28.01
C LYS A 459 -5.00 -22.65 -28.07
N LYS A 460 -5.63 -23.13 -26.99
CA LYS A 460 -7.09 -23.28 -26.85
C LYS A 460 -7.81 -21.95 -27.06
N ALA A 461 -7.40 -20.88 -26.37
CA ALA A 461 -7.99 -19.56 -26.52
C ALA A 461 -7.87 -19.03 -27.97
N GLY A 462 -6.74 -19.29 -28.63
CA GLY A 462 -6.54 -18.92 -30.03
C GLY A 462 -7.39 -19.73 -31.01
N ASP A 463 -7.63 -21.01 -30.74
CA ASP A 463 -8.44 -21.89 -31.58
C ASP A 463 -9.94 -21.63 -31.40
N GLU A 464 -10.39 -21.37 -30.18
CA GLU A 464 -11.77 -20.94 -29.88
C GLU A 464 -12.09 -19.59 -30.52
N ALA A 465 -11.17 -18.62 -30.44
CA ALA A 465 -11.35 -17.32 -31.08
C ALA A 465 -11.32 -17.40 -32.61
N ALA A 466 -10.49 -18.28 -33.17
CA ALA A 466 -10.48 -18.55 -34.61
C ALA A 466 -11.82 -19.13 -35.07
N LYS A 467 -12.32 -20.16 -34.38
CA LYS A 467 -13.60 -20.79 -34.67
C LYS A 467 -14.77 -19.80 -34.55
N LYS A 468 -14.82 -19.02 -33.48
CA LYS A 468 -15.88 -17.99 -33.31
C LYS A 468 -15.83 -16.90 -34.40
N ALA A 469 -14.64 -16.56 -34.90
CA ALA A 469 -14.50 -15.62 -36.02
C ALA A 469 -14.87 -16.26 -37.36
N GLU A 470 -14.64 -17.57 -37.49
CA GLU A 470 -15.02 -18.40 -38.63
C GLU A 470 -16.55 -18.51 -38.74
N ASP A 471 -17.22 -18.89 -37.65
CA ASP A 471 -18.68 -18.98 -37.52
C ASP A 471 -19.35 -17.63 -37.84
N LYS A 472 -18.88 -16.54 -37.22
CA LYS A 472 -19.40 -15.18 -37.49
C LYS A 472 -19.18 -14.69 -38.92
N ALA A 473 -18.19 -15.23 -39.62
CA ALA A 473 -17.94 -14.88 -41.01
C ALA A 473 -18.82 -15.70 -41.96
N GLU A 474 -19.25 -16.90 -41.55
CA GLU A 474 -20.26 -17.70 -42.25
C GLU A 474 -21.66 -17.08 -42.07
N ASP A 475 -22.06 -16.72 -40.84
CA ASP A 475 -23.34 -16.05 -40.58
C ASP A 475 -23.50 -14.76 -41.40
N LYS A 476 -22.44 -13.93 -41.48
CA LYS A 476 -22.44 -12.70 -42.30
C LYS A 476 -22.43 -12.94 -43.81
N ALA A 477 -22.01 -14.12 -44.24
CA ALA A 477 -22.07 -14.50 -45.64
C ALA A 477 -23.49 -14.99 -45.99
N GLU A 478 -24.16 -15.68 -45.06
CA GLU A 478 -25.57 -16.07 -45.17
C GLU A 478 -26.51 -14.85 -45.16
N ASP A 479 -26.37 -13.91 -44.21
CA ASP A 479 -27.19 -12.67 -44.14
C ASP A 479 -27.06 -11.82 -45.43
N LYS A 480 -25.85 -11.71 -45.99
CA LYS A 480 -25.60 -10.98 -47.25
C LYS A 480 -26.10 -11.71 -48.49
N ALA A 481 -26.27 -13.03 -48.42
CA ALA A 481 -26.84 -13.82 -49.49
C ALA A 481 -28.38 -13.73 -49.47
N GLU A 482 -29.01 -13.63 -48.29
CA GLU A 482 -30.45 -13.34 -48.13
C GLU A 482 -30.80 -11.92 -48.59
N ASP A 483 -30.10 -10.87 -48.13
CA ASP A 483 -30.36 -9.48 -48.54
C ASP A 483 -30.21 -9.28 -50.07
N LYS A 484 -29.21 -9.91 -50.69
CA LYS A 484 -29.01 -9.87 -52.15
C LYS A 484 -30.03 -10.70 -52.92
N ALA A 485 -30.61 -11.73 -52.31
CA ALA A 485 -31.66 -12.54 -52.91
C ALA A 485 -33.01 -11.81 -52.86
N GLU A 486 -33.29 -11.01 -51.82
CA GLU A 486 -34.44 -10.10 -51.77
C GLU A 486 -34.30 -8.95 -52.80
N ASP A 487 -33.13 -8.28 -52.86
CA ASP A 487 -32.89 -7.19 -53.85
C ASP A 487 -32.95 -7.70 -55.31
N LYS A 488 -32.38 -8.87 -55.63
CA LYS A 488 -32.50 -9.49 -56.98
C LYS A 488 -33.90 -10.04 -57.28
N ALA A 489 -34.75 -10.27 -56.26
CA ALA A 489 -36.15 -10.66 -56.45
C ALA A 489 -37.06 -9.46 -56.72
N GLU A 490 -36.75 -8.28 -56.19
CA GLU A 490 -37.43 -7.02 -56.57
C GLU A 490 -37.01 -6.53 -57.96
N ASP A 491 -35.73 -6.61 -58.34
CA ASP A 491 -35.24 -6.12 -59.64
C ASP A 491 -35.61 -7.02 -60.84
N LYS A 492 -35.88 -8.32 -60.64
CA LYS A 492 -36.31 -9.24 -61.72
C LYS A 492 -37.80 -9.11 -62.11
N ALA A 493 -38.51 -8.12 -61.56
CA ALA A 493 -39.83 -7.73 -62.02
C ALA A 493 -39.82 -6.86 -63.30
N GLU A 494 -38.68 -6.30 -63.72
CA GLU A 494 -38.59 -5.53 -64.97
C GLU A 494 -37.45 -6.01 -65.89
N ASP A 495 -37.88 -6.47 -67.06
CA ASP A 495 -37.19 -6.62 -68.34
C ASP A 495 -36.11 -7.71 -68.54
N LYS A 496 -36.47 -8.61 -69.48
CA LYS A 496 -35.59 -9.55 -70.17
C LYS A 496 -35.00 -8.87 -71.41
N ALA A 497 -33.67 -8.86 -71.56
CA ALA A 497 -32.92 -9.32 -72.75
C ALA A 497 -31.46 -8.82 -72.77
N GLU A 498 -30.46 -9.70 -72.55
CA GLU A 498 -29.22 -9.90 -73.37
C GLU A 498 -28.28 -10.98 -72.76
N ASP A 499 -28.65 -12.25 -72.97
CA ASP A 499 -28.30 -13.43 -72.15
C ASP A 499 -26.91 -14.11 -72.34
N LYS A 500 -25.86 -13.50 -72.92
CA LYS A 500 -24.58 -14.26 -73.17
C LYS A 500 -23.23 -13.55 -73.02
N ALA A 501 -23.18 -12.23 -72.96
CA ALA A 501 -21.94 -11.49 -72.67
C ALA A 501 -21.86 -11.02 -71.20
N GLU A 502 -23.02 -10.98 -70.54
CA GLU A 502 -23.21 -10.61 -69.14
C GLU A 502 -22.76 -11.75 -68.20
N ASP A 503 -23.18 -13.00 -68.47
CA ASP A 503 -22.81 -14.18 -67.68
C ASP A 503 -21.29 -14.34 -67.45
N LYS A 504 -20.47 -14.17 -68.49
CA LYS A 504 -18.99 -14.30 -68.38
C LYS A 504 -18.31 -13.14 -67.66
N ALA A 505 -18.98 -11.99 -67.56
CA ALA A 505 -18.50 -10.83 -66.83
C ALA A 505 -18.98 -10.84 -65.37
N GLU A 506 -20.20 -11.34 -65.11
CA GLU A 506 -20.72 -11.68 -63.78
C GLU A 506 -19.86 -12.78 -63.14
N ASP A 507 -19.63 -13.92 -63.81
CA ASP A 507 -18.82 -15.04 -63.27
C ASP A 507 -17.42 -14.58 -62.82
N LYS A 508 -16.75 -13.74 -63.61
CA LYS A 508 -15.40 -13.21 -63.28
C LYS A 508 -15.40 -12.13 -62.20
N ALA A 509 -16.51 -11.42 -62.02
CA ALA A 509 -16.68 -10.43 -60.96
C ALA A 509 -17.05 -11.11 -59.64
N GLU A 510 -17.82 -12.20 -59.71
CA GLU A 510 -18.22 -13.06 -58.60
C GLU A 510 -17.01 -13.84 -58.04
N ASP A 511 -16.21 -14.50 -58.90
CA ASP A 511 -14.96 -15.18 -58.51
C ASP A 511 -13.99 -14.23 -57.76
N LYS A 512 -13.84 -12.98 -58.25
CA LYS A 512 -12.97 -11.98 -57.60
C LYS A 512 -13.54 -11.44 -56.30
N ALA A 513 -14.86 -11.39 -56.16
CA ALA A 513 -15.53 -10.96 -54.94
C ALA A 513 -15.44 -12.05 -53.85
N GLU A 514 -15.57 -13.32 -54.24
CA GLU A 514 -15.38 -14.48 -53.36
C GLU A 514 -13.93 -14.61 -52.89
N ASP A 515 -12.94 -14.48 -53.78
CA ASP A 515 -11.51 -14.51 -53.41
C ASP A 515 -11.17 -13.40 -52.41
N LYS A 516 -11.74 -12.20 -52.60
CA LYS A 516 -11.53 -11.07 -51.69
C LYS A 516 -12.22 -11.30 -50.34
N ALA A 517 -13.45 -11.83 -50.34
CA ALA A 517 -14.18 -12.17 -49.12
C ALA A 517 -13.48 -13.29 -48.33
N ALA A 518 -12.95 -14.32 -49.00
CA ALA A 518 -12.17 -15.39 -48.39
C ALA A 518 -10.85 -14.88 -47.79
N ALA A 519 -10.16 -13.96 -48.48
CA ALA A 519 -8.95 -13.32 -47.96
C ALA A 519 -9.24 -12.44 -46.72
N GLU A 520 -10.33 -11.68 -46.74
CA GLU A 520 -10.78 -10.87 -45.59
C GLU A 520 -11.20 -11.73 -44.41
N ARG A 521 -11.91 -12.84 -44.65
CA ARG A 521 -12.29 -13.86 -43.65
C ARG A 521 -11.06 -14.48 -42.99
N LYS A 522 -10.10 -14.96 -43.78
CA LYS A 522 -8.85 -15.53 -43.26
C LYS A 522 -8.08 -14.52 -42.39
N LYS A 523 -8.01 -13.27 -42.83
CA LYS A 523 -7.36 -12.19 -42.06
C LYS A 523 -8.09 -11.89 -40.75
N ALA A 524 -9.42 -11.93 -40.73
CA ALA A 524 -10.22 -11.76 -39.53
C ALA A 524 -10.01 -12.90 -38.51
N ILE A 525 -9.97 -14.15 -38.99
CA ILE A 525 -9.69 -15.34 -38.17
C ILE A 525 -8.28 -15.27 -37.57
N GLU A 526 -7.26 -14.95 -38.38
CA GLU A 526 -5.88 -14.82 -37.90
C GLU A 526 -5.74 -13.67 -36.89
N LYS A 527 -6.42 -12.54 -37.11
CA LYS A 527 -6.44 -11.42 -36.17
C LYS A 527 -7.11 -11.81 -34.86
N ALA A 528 -8.27 -12.47 -34.89
CA ALA A 528 -8.97 -12.93 -33.69
C ALA A 528 -8.12 -13.93 -32.89
N ARG A 529 -7.49 -14.89 -33.57
CA ARG A 529 -6.54 -15.83 -32.97
C ARG A 529 -5.35 -15.11 -32.35
N SER A 530 -4.73 -14.16 -33.06
CA SER A 530 -3.60 -13.40 -32.52
C SER A 530 -4.00 -12.56 -31.32
N ASP A 531 -5.15 -11.88 -31.38
CA ASP A 531 -5.66 -11.05 -30.29
C ASP A 531 -5.95 -11.89 -29.03
N ALA A 532 -6.52 -13.08 -29.19
CA ALA A 532 -6.77 -14.01 -28.09
C ALA A 532 -5.49 -14.59 -27.47
N ARG A 533 -4.40 -14.70 -28.23
CA ARG A 533 -3.09 -15.22 -27.74
C ARG A 533 -2.24 -14.16 -27.01
N LYS A 534 -2.48 -12.87 -27.25
CA LYS A 534 -1.69 -11.75 -26.71
C LYS A 534 -1.57 -11.77 -25.17
N PRO A 535 -2.65 -12.00 -24.39
CA PRO A 535 -2.57 -12.00 -22.92
C PRO A 535 -1.57 -13.02 -22.35
N PHE A 536 -1.32 -14.12 -23.07
CA PHE A 536 -0.43 -15.21 -22.63
C PHE A 536 1.05 -14.95 -22.93
N ALA A 537 1.37 -14.02 -23.83
CA ALA A 537 2.75 -13.82 -24.29
C ALA A 537 3.69 -13.41 -23.16
N THR A 538 3.24 -12.55 -22.24
CA THR A 538 4.04 -12.11 -21.09
C THR A 538 4.21 -13.24 -20.07
N PRO A 539 3.15 -13.90 -19.56
CA PRO A 539 3.27 -15.06 -18.69
C PRO A 539 4.19 -16.17 -19.20
N ILE A 540 4.03 -16.57 -20.48
CA ILE A 540 4.88 -17.59 -21.11
C ILE A 540 6.34 -17.15 -21.13
N ASN A 541 6.61 -15.91 -21.52
CA ASN A 541 7.97 -15.38 -21.56
C ASN A 541 8.60 -15.29 -20.16
N ASP A 542 7.82 -14.93 -19.14
CA ASP A 542 8.31 -14.83 -17.77
C ASP A 542 8.65 -16.21 -17.18
N LEU A 543 7.88 -17.25 -17.52
CA LEU A 543 8.18 -18.65 -17.21
C LEU A 543 9.42 -19.15 -17.94
N VAL A 544 9.55 -18.89 -19.25
CA VAL A 544 10.74 -19.25 -20.03
C VAL A 544 12.01 -18.64 -19.44
N LYS A 545 11.95 -17.37 -19.01
CA LYS A 545 13.07 -16.69 -18.34
C LYS A 545 13.36 -17.29 -16.97
N ALA A 546 12.34 -17.63 -16.19
CA ALA A 546 12.51 -18.24 -14.88
C ALA A 546 13.17 -19.64 -14.98
N ILE A 547 12.74 -20.47 -15.93
CA ILE A 547 13.36 -21.77 -16.20
C ILE A 547 14.83 -21.58 -16.57
N ALA A 548 15.13 -20.64 -17.47
CA ALA A 548 16.51 -20.35 -17.86
C ALA A 548 17.36 -19.86 -16.68
N GLU A 549 16.81 -19.02 -15.80
CA GLU A 549 17.47 -18.57 -14.57
C GLU A 549 17.80 -19.73 -13.63
N VAL A 550 16.83 -20.61 -13.32
CA VAL A 550 17.06 -21.76 -12.44
C VAL A 550 18.06 -22.75 -13.07
N GLN A 551 18.00 -22.96 -14.39
CA GLN A 551 18.99 -23.76 -15.13
C GLN A 551 20.40 -23.16 -15.07
N ILE A 552 20.54 -21.83 -15.07
CA ILE A 552 21.84 -21.17 -14.87
C ILE A 552 22.40 -21.53 -13.49
N TYR A 553 21.60 -21.44 -12.42
CA TYR A 553 22.06 -21.82 -11.08
C TYR A 553 22.42 -23.30 -10.98
N ARG A 554 21.67 -24.19 -11.65
CA ARG A 554 22.01 -25.61 -11.79
C ARG A 554 23.40 -25.81 -12.38
N HIS A 555 23.66 -25.22 -13.54
CA HIS A 555 24.96 -25.34 -14.21
C HIS A 555 26.09 -24.71 -13.40
N VAL A 556 25.86 -23.56 -12.77
CA VAL A 556 26.85 -22.91 -11.89
C VAL A 556 27.19 -23.80 -10.69
N ALA A 557 26.20 -24.42 -10.04
CA ALA A 557 26.41 -25.36 -8.93
C ALA A 557 27.15 -26.64 -9.34
N GLN A 558 27.21 -26.94 -10.64
CA GLN A 558 27.89 -28.09 -11.24
C GLN A 558 29.24 -27.71 -11.90
N ASP A 559 29.71 -26.46 -11.74
CA ASP A 559 30.90 -25.91 -12.41
C ASP A 559 30.82 -25.90 -13.96
N GLU A 560 29.62 -25.96 -14.54
CA GLU A 560 29.36 -25.99 -16.00
C GLU A 560 29.13 -24.58 -16.58
N PHE A 561 30.13 -23.69 -16.47
CA PHE A 561 29.98 -22.27 -16.80
C PHE A 561 29.68 -21.96 -18.29
N ASP A 562 30.15 -22.80 -19.22
CA ASP A 562 29.82 -22.64 -20.65
C ASP A 562 28.32 -22.87 -20.92
N ALA A 563 27.74 -23.88 -20.27
CA ALA A 563 26.30 -24.16 -20.34
C ALA A 563 25.50 -23.02 -19.70
N ALA A 564 25.91 -22.54 -18.53
CA ALA A 564 25.30 -21.37 -17.90
C ALA A 564 25.37 -20.12 -18.79
N SER A 565 26.52 -19.86 -19.44
CA SER A 565 26.72 -18.71 -20.33
C SER A 565 25.76 -18.73 -21.52
N SER A 566 25.50 -19.92 -22.09
CA SER A 566 24.58 -20.08 -23.22
C SER A 566 23.12 -19.68 -22.91
N LEU A 567 22.73 -19.68 -21.64
CA LEU A 567 21.37 -19.38 -21.18
C LEU A 567 21.19 -17.90 -20.77
N LEU A 568 22.26 -17.12 -20.63
CA LEU A 568 22.21 -15.74 -20.13
C LEU A 568 21.25 -14.85 -20.94
N GLU A 569 21.27 -14.96 -22.27
CA GLU A 569 20.39 -14.16 -23.14
C GLU A 569 18.92 -14.59 -22.99
N LYS A 570 18.67 -15.89 -22.76
CA LYS A 570 17.32 -16.44 -22.56
C LYS A 570 16.73 -16.01 -21.21
N ALA A 571 17.53 -15.99 -20.14
CA ALA A 571 17.11 -15.49 -18.83
C ALA A 571 16.94 -13.96 -18.78
N SER A 572 17.51 -13.25 -19.76
CA SER A 572 17.37 -11.80 -19.94
C SER A 572 17.88 -10.99 -18.73
N ARG A 573 17.28 -9.82 -18.47
CA ARG A 573 17.72 -8.87 -17.43
C ARG A 573 17.49 -9.32 -15.98
N ASN A 574 16.92 -10.50 -15.77
CA ASN A 574 16.58 -10.99 -14.42
C ASN A 574 17.79 -11.57 -13.68
N ILE A 575 18.89 -11.87 -14.39
CA ILE A 575 20.11 -12.40 -13.79
C ILE A 575 20.87 -11.29 -13.04
N PRO A 576 21.25 -11.52 -11.76
CA PRO A 576 22.11 -10.59 -11.03
C PRO A 576 23.41 -10.30 -11.78
N ALA A 577 23.83 -9.03 -11.79
CA ALA A 577 25.04 -8.62 -12.48
C ALA A 577 26.30 -9.30 -11.92
N THR A 578 26.31 -9.59 -10.62
CA THR A 578 27.37 -10.36 -9.93
C THR A 578 27.50 -11.77 -10.48
N LEU A 579 26.39 -12.51 -10.61
CA LEU A 579 26.37 -13.84 -11.20
C LEU A 579 26.82 -13.82 -12.66
N LYS A 580 26.31 -12.87 -13.45
CA LYS A 580 26.73 -12.70 -14.85
C LYS A 580 28.23 -12.41 -14.98
N ALA A 581 28.77 -11.55 -14.12
CA ALA A 581 30.20 -11.26 -14.10
C ALA A 581 31.04 -12.48 -13.70
N MET A 582 30.59 -13.26 -12.70
CA MET A 582 31.26 -14.50 -12.32
C MET A 582 31.29 -15.51 -13.47
N ILE A 583 30.17 -15.71 -14.18
CA ILE A 583 30.10 -16.60 -15.35
C ILE A 583 31.09 -16.14 -16.42
N LEU A 584 31.11 -14.85 -16.76
CA LEU A 584 32.05 -14.28 -17.74
C LEU A 584 33.52 -14.51 -17.35
N LEU A 585 33.85 -14.32 -16.06
CA LEU A 585 35.20 -14.57 -15.56
C LEU A 585 35.58 -16.05 -15.74
N ARG A 586 34.67 -16.97 -15.41
CA ARG A 586 34.90 -18.42 -15.47
C ARG A 586 34.92 -18.97 -16.90
N THR A 587 34.29 -18.30 -17.86
CA THR A 587 34.37 -18.62 -19.29
C THR A 587 35.51 -17.91 -20.02
N GLY A 588 36.44 -17.28 -19.29
CA GLY A 588 37.66 -16.69 -19.88
C GLY A 588 37.50 -15.27 -20.44
N ASP A 589 36.48 -14.52 -20.02
CA ASP A 589 36.23 -13.12 -20.40
C ASP A 589 36.38 -12.14 -19.19
N PRO A 590 37.54 -12.09 -18.48
CA PRO A 590 37.71 -11.28 -17.27
C PRO A 590 37.50 -9.77 -17.52
N ASP A 591 37.93 -9.25 -18.66
CA ASP A 591 37.77 -7.82 -18.99
C ASP A 591 36.30 -7.41 -19.08
N LYS A 592 35.46 -8.26 -19.67
CA LYS A 592 34.01 -8.01 -19.76
C LYS A 592 33.35 -8.12 -18.39
N ALA A 593 33.79 -9.08 -17.57
CA ALA A 593 33.31 -9.25 -16.21
C ALA A 593 33.59 -8.01 -15.35
N VAL A 594 34.84 -7.54 -15.35
CA VAL A 594 35.26 -6.34 -14.61
C VAL A 594 34.57 -5.08 -15.14
N ALA A 595 34.43 -4.93 -16.47
CA ALA A 595 33.72 -3.82 -17.07
C ALA A 595 32.23 -3.78 -16.67
N LEU A 596 31.57 -4.94 -16.60
CA LEU A 596 30.20 -5.05 -16.12
C LEU A 596 30.08 -4.58 -14.67
N MET A 597 30.95 -5.03 -13.77
CA MET A 597 30.90 -4.62 -12.37
C MET A 597 31.27 -3.15 -12.16
N LYS A 598 32.25 -2.62 -12.90
CA LYS A 598 32.55 -1.17 -12.90
C LYS A 598 31.34 -0.32 -13.31
N LYS A 599 30.54 -0.81 -14.28
CA LYS A 599 29.29 -0.16 -14.67
C LYS A 599 28.25 -0.18 -13.54
N GLU A 600 28.13 -1.27 -12.80
CA GLU A 600 27.23 -1.34 -11.64
C GLU A 600 27.69 -0.44 -10.48
N VAL A 601 28.99 -0.39 -10.19
CA VAL A 601 29.56 0.57 -9.21
C VAL A 601 29.28 2.02 -9.61
N SER A 602 29.37 2.35 -10.91
CA SER A 602 29.05 3.69 -11.38
C SER A 602 27.57 4.04 -11.20
N LYS A 603 26.65 3.12 -11.51
CA LYS A 603 25.21 3.31 -11.29
C LYS A 603 24.86 3.43 -9.81
N GLY A 604 25.44 2.53 -9.00
CA GLY A 604 25.28 2.45 -7.55
C GLY A 604 26.40 3.16 -6.80
N SER A 605 26.69 4.41 -7.18
CA SER A 605 27.74 5.19 -6.53
C SER A 605 27.52 5.26 -5.02
N ASN A 606 28.54 4.90 -4.22
CA ASN A 606 28.51 4.75 -2.76
C ASN A 606 27.67 3.58 -2.21
N GLU A 607 27.28 2.60 -3.03
CA GLU A 607 26.68 1.36 -2.56
C GLU A 607 27.76 0.34 -2.21
N VAL A 608 27.61 -0.30 -1.04
CA VAL A 608 28.58 -1.25 -0.50
C VAL A 608 28.67 -2.51 -1.35
N HIS A 609 27.52 -3.08 -1.73
CA HIS A 609 27.46 -4.37 -2.42
C HIS A 609 28.19 -4.35 -3.79
N PRO A 610 27.86 -3.46 -4.77
CA PRO A 610 28.54 -3.47 -6.06
C PRO A 610 30.06 -3.29 -5.96
N LEU A 611 30.52 -2.46 -5.01
CA LEU A 611 31.94 -2.18 -4.82
C LEU A 611 32.68 -3.34 -4.16
N ALA A 612 32.07 -4.00 -3.18
CA ALA A 612 32.59 -5.22 -2.59
C ALA A 612 32.66 -6.37 -3.62
N SER A 613 31.62 -6.54 -4.43
CA SER A 613 31.62 -7.54 -5.51
C SER A 613 32.67 -7.24 -6.59
N LEU A 614 32.92 -5.97 -6.92
CA LEU A 614 34.01 -5.59 -7.83
C LEU A 614 35.37 -5.95 -7.24
N ALA A 615 35.61 -5.66 -5.96
CA ALA A 615 36.87 -5.98 -5.29
C ALA A 615 37.16 -7.49 -5.31
N GLU A 616 36.14 -8.31 -5.01
CA GLU A 616 36.23 -9.77 -5.10
C GLU A 616 36.50 -10.25 -6.53
N LEU A 617 35.76 -9.75 -7.51
CA LEU A 617 35.92 -10.16 -8.90
C LEU A 617 37.32 -9.83 -9.44
N CYS A 618 37.83 -8.63 -9.17
CA CYS A 618 39.19 -8.21 -9.54
C CYS A 618 40.25 -9.07 -8.86
N PHE A 619 40.00 -9.47 -7.61
CA PHE A 619 40.92 -10.34 -6.87
C PHE A 619 41.01 -11.72 -7.55
N LEU A 620 39.85 -12.29 -7.93
CA LEU A 620 39.76 -13.56 -8.64
C LEU A 620 40.34 -13.50 -10.06
N SER A 621 40.30 -12.35 -10.73
CA SER A 621 40.93 -12.15 -12.04
C SER A 621 42.44 -11.85 -11.97
N GLY A 622 43.01 -11.70 -10.78
CA GLY A 622 44.42 -11.36 -10.58
C GLY A 622 44.76 -9.87 -10.75
N ASP A 623 43.75 -8.99 -10.78
CA ASP A 623 43.92 -7.52 -10.84
C ASP A 623 44.02 -6.95 -9.42
N TRP A 624 45.15 -7.22 -8.76
CA TRP A 624 45.39 -6.87 -7.36
C TRP A 624 45.37 -5.37 -7.08
N GLU A 625 45.80 -4.56 -8.05
CA GLU A 625 45.79 -3.09 -7.95
C GLU A 625 44.36 -2.56 -7.89
N GLN A 626 43.49 -3.02 -8.81
CA GLN A 626 42.09 -2.63 -8.79
C GLN A 626 41.34 -3.13 -7.55
N THR A 627 41.67 -4.34 -7.07
CA THR A 627 41.15 -4.85 -5.79
C THR A 627 41.49 -3.91 -4.65
N LYS A 628 42.77 -3.53 -4.50
CA LYS A 628 43.21 -2.62 -3.45
C LYS A 628 42.50 -1.28 -3.52
N GLU A 629 42.40 -0.68 -4.71
CA GLU A 629 41.67 0.57 -4.91
C GLU A 629 40.20 0.45 -4.49
N SER A 630 39.56 -0.67 -4.81
CA SER A 630 38.15 -0.91 -4.48
C SER A 630 37.95 -1.06 -2.96
N ILE A 631 38.86 -1.73 -2.26
CA ILE A 631 38.82 -1.89 -0.79
C ILE A 631 39.01 -0.54 -0.09
N VAL A 632 39.95 0.29 -0.55
CA VAL A 632 40.15 1.63 0.01
C VAL A 632 38.89 2.48 -0.12
N LYS A 633 38.21 2.43 -1.27
CA LYS A 633 36.91 3.11 -1.45
C LYS A 633 35.82 2.52 -0.57
N LEU A 634 35.76 1.19 -0.46
CA LEU A 634 34.78 0.46 0.33
C LEU A 634 34.88 0.85 1.82
N ARG A 635 36.09 1.01 2.33
CA ARG A 635 36.36 1.48 3.70
C ARG A 635 35.63 2.79 4.03
N GLY A 636 35.54 3.71 3.06
CA GLY A 636 34.90 5.02 3.26
C GLY A 636 33.37 5.01 3.31
N ILE A 637 32.73 3.89 2.95
CA ILE A 637 31.25 3.81 2.86
C ILE A 637 30.64 2.68 3.72
N ALA A 638 31.43 1.69 4.12
CA ALA A 638 30.98 0.46 4.75
C ALA A 638 31.07 0.46 6.29
N SER A 639 30.99 1.63 6.93
CA SER A 639 31.07 1.74 8.41
C SER A 639 29.99 0.93 9.13
N ALA A 640 28.81 0.79 8.50
CA ALA A 640 27.68 0.06 9.03
C ALA A 640 27.55 -1.38 8.48
N ALA A 641 28.51 -1.85 7.68
CA ALA A 641 28.40 -3.16 7.06
C ALA A 641 28.41 -4.29 8.10
N ASP A 642 27.48 -5.23 7.94
CA ASP A 642 27.34 -6.46 8.70
C ASP A 642 28.40 -7.46 8.25
N THR A 643 29.47 -7.63 9.02
CA THR A 643 30.59 -8.51 8.64
C THR A 643 30.23 -10.00 8.58
N THR A 644 29.04 -10.40 9.02
CA THR A 644 28.62 -11.81 8.99
C THR A 644 28.09 -12.27 7.64
N ALA A 645 27.74 -11.34 6.74
CA ALA A 645 27.24 -11.70 5.42
C ALA A 645 28.32 -12.41 4.57
N PRO A 646 27.96 -13.42 3.74
CA PRO A 646 28.92 -14.26 3.02
C PRO A 646 29.99 -13.50 2.24
N LEU A 647 29.61 -12.44 1.53
CA LEU A 647 30.52 -11.59 0.74
C LEU A 647 31.63 -10.96 1.59
N PHE A 648 31.30 -10.54 2.81
CA PHE A 648 32.23 -9.82 3.68
C PHE A 648 33.21 -10.76 4.39
N GLY A 649 32.80 -11.98 4.73
CA GLY A 649 33.72 -12.99 5.23
C GLY A 649 34.85 -13.30 4.24
N ARG A 650 34.56 -13.25 2.93
CA ARG A 650 35.58 -13.36 1.87
C ARG A 650 36.44 -12.10 1.79
N MET A 651 35.83 -10.93 1.99
CA MET A 651 36.51 -9.63 1.93
C MET A 651 37.64 -9.48 2.95
N ASP A 652 37.48 -10.02 4.17
CA ASP A 652 38.55 -10.01 5.18
C ASP A 652 39.84 -10.68 4.65
N SER A 653 39.69 -11.86 4.05
CA SER A 653 40.81 -12.61 3.47
C SER A 653 41.42 -11.92 2.26
N ILE A 654 40.58 -11.27 1.44
CA ILE A 654 41.02 -10.51 0.27
C ILE A 654 41.85 -9.29 0.71
N SER A 655 41.36 -8.54 1.70
CA SER A 655 42.01 -7.35 2.25
C SER A 655 43.42 -7.66 2.77
N GLU A 656 43.58 -8.73 3.56
CA GLU A 656 44.88 -9.15 4.06
C GLU A 656 45.87 -9.49 2.93
N ARG A 657 45.41 -10.17 1.88
CA ARG A 657 46.27 -10.64 0.77
C ARG A 657 46.77 -9.52 -0.13
N VAL A 658 46.05 -8.39 -0.22
CA VAL A 658 46.50 -7.21 -0.98
C VAL A 658 47.27 -6.19 -0.11
N GLY A 659 47.63 -6.59 1.13
CA GLY A 659 48.44 -5.78 2.03
C GLY A 659 47.69 -4.64 2.72
N GLU A 660 46.36 -4.72 2.80
CA GLU A 660 45.55 -3.79 3.59
C GLU A 660 45.42 -4.26 5.06
N PRO A 661 45.26 -3.34 6.04
CA PRO A 661 45.10 -3.69 7.45
C PRO A 661 43.93 -4.67 7.71
N LYS A 662 44.05 -5.43 8.81
CA LYS A 662 42.94 -6.23 9.34
C LYS A 662 41.79 -5.32 9.74
N GLY A 663 40.58 -5.64 9.28
CA GLY A 663 39.40 -4.78 9.40
C GLY A 663 39.31 -3.79 8.23
N TRP A 664 38.64 -4.22 7.16
CA TRP A 664 38.48 -3.41 5.94
C TRP A 664 37.42 -2.30 6.09
N ARG A 665 36.54 -2.39 7.11
CA ARG A 665 35.54 -1.35 7.44
C ARG A 665 36.23 -0.10 8.00
N GLY A 666 35.76 1.07 7.59
CA GLY A 666 36.21 2.34 8.13
C GLY A 666 35.24 2.91 9.17
N ASP A 667 35.66 4.00 9.80
CA ASP A 667 34.80 4.77 10.70
C ASP A 667 33.66 5.45 9.95
N ALA A 668 32.56 5.74 10.66
CA ALA A 668 31.47 6.52 10.09
C ALA A 668 31.95 7.93 9.72
N PRO A 669 31.55 8.47 8.56
CA PRO A 669 31.95 9.81 8.15
C PRO A 669 31.38 10.85 9.12
N VAL A 670 32.23 11.72 9.64
CA VAL A 670 31.80 12.89 10.43
C VAL A 670 31.17 13.92 9.50
N ARG A 671 30.02 14.46 9.89
CA ARG A 671 29.25 15.46 9.15
C ARG A 671 28.77 16.53 10.11
N ASP A 672 28.89 17.79 9.71
CA ASP A 672 28.46 18.97 10.45
C ASP A 672 27.08 19.50 9.99
N ASP A 673 26.46 18.81 9.03
CA ASP A 673 25.22 19.23 8.35
C ASP A 673 24.01 18.31 8.60
N LEU A 674 24.01 17.56 9.71
CA LEU A 674 23.01 16.51 10.00
C LEU A 674 21.90 16.88 10.99
N GLY A 675 22.00 18.05 11.62
CA GLY A 675 21.16 18.42 12.75
C GLY A 675 21.38 17.49 13.95
N GLU A 676 20.53 17.61 14.97
CA GLU A 676 20.47 16.67 16.08
C GLU A 676 19.91 15.31 15.63
N ARG A 677 20.65 14.24 15.97
CA ARG A 677 20.23 12.85 15.80
C ARG A 677 20.08 12.21 17.18
N PRO A 678 18.86 12.08 17.71
CA PRO A 678 18.64 11.35 18.96
C PRO A 678 19.04 9.87 18.81
N SER A 679 19.08 9.14 19.92
CA SER A 679 19.17 7.68 19.83
C SER A 679 17.98 7.14 19.05
N LEU A 680 18.20 6.21 18.12
CA LEU A 680 17.10 5.60 17.38
C LEU A 680 16.13 4.87 18.32
N ASP A 681 16.62 4.29 19.41
CA ASP A 681 15.79 3.58 20.39
C ASP A 681 14.87 4.52 21.18
N SER A 682 15.18 5.82 21.28
CA SER A 682 14.27 6.78 21.91
C SER A 682 13.08 7.17 21.02
N LEU A 683 13.14 6.87 19.72
CA LEU A 683 12.04 7.14 18.78
C LEU A 683 11.04 5.99 18.69
N GLY A 684 11.47 4.78 19.05
CA GLY A 684 10.65 3.57 18.99
C GLY A 684 11.45 2.32 18.64
N PRO A 685 10.81 1.15 18.70
CA PRO A 685 11.45 -0.11 18.40
C PRO A 685 11.69 -0.29 16.89
N PHE A 686 12.78 -0.97 16.54
CA PHE A 686 13.12 -1.29 15.15
C PHE A 686 12.04 -2.11 14.43
N ARG A 687 11.30 -2.94 15.17
CA ARG A 687 10.24 -3.80 14.64
C ARG A 687 8.91 -3.45 15.29
N TRP A 688 7.84 -3.48 14.51
CA TRP A 688 6.51 -3.49 15.09
C TRP A 688 6.23 -4.82 15.78
N GLN A 689 5.48 -4.76 16.89
CA GLN A 689 4.96 -5.94 17.56
C GLN A 689 3.45 -5.77 17.81
N PRO A 690 2.68 -6.87 17.71
CA PRO A 690 1.26 -6.90 18.09
C PRO A 690 1.01 -6.36 19.51
N SER A 691 -0.04 -5.55 19.66
CA SER A 691 -0.41 -4.96 20.96
C SER A 691 -1.05 -5.99 21.87
N LYS A 692 -0.84 -5.90 23.18
CA LYS A 692 -1.55 -6.75 24.14
C LYS A 692 -3.04 -6.40 24.16
N ALA A 693 -3.90 -7.42 24.12
CA ALA A 693 -5.34 -7.28 24.30
C ALA A 693 -5.67 -6.78 25.71
N SER A 694 -6.72 -5.97 25.82
CA SER A 694 -7.23 -5.50 27.11
C SER A 694 -7.92 -6.64 27.86
N ASP A 695 -7.85 -6.61 29.19
CA ASP A 695 -8.58 -7.56 30.03
C ASP A 695 -10.08 -7.23 30.04
N TRP A 696 -10.93 -8.23 30.26
CA TRP A 696 -12.36 -8.04 30.50
C TRP A 696 -12.87 -8.99 31.57
N LYS A 697 -14.00 -8.61 32.17
CA LYS A 697 -14.80 -9.48 33.04
C LYS A 697 -16.27 -9.25 32.71
N LEU A 698 -16.80 -10.12 31.86
CA LEU A 698 -18.17 -9.99 31.34
C LEU A 698 -19.01 -11.17 31.82
N ILE A 699 -20.32 -11.10 31.64
CA ILE A 699 -21.25 -12.17 32.00
C ILE A 699 -21.86 -12.80 30.75
N ASP A 700 -22.10 -14.11 30.80
CA ASP A 700 -22.87 -14.82 29.77
C ASP A 700 -24.38 -14.72 30.02
N MET A 701 -25.16 -15.39 29.17
CA MET A 701 -26.63 -15.44 29.25
C MET A 701 -27.16 -16.06 30.56
N ASP A 702 -26.37 -16.91 31.21
CA ASP A 702 -26.72 -17.57 32.48
C ASP A 702 -26.23 -16.78 33.70
N GLY A 703 -25.59 -15.63 33.48
CA GLY A 703 -25.05 -14.74 34.52
C GLY A 703 -23.70 -15.22 35.06
N LYS A 704 -23.06 -16.17 34.38
CA LYS A 704 -21.74 -16.67 34.75
C LYS A 704 -20.66 -15.68 34.30
N PRO A 705 -19.73 -15.29 35.18
CA PRO A 705 -18.65 -14.39 34.81
C PRO A 705 -17.59 -15.12 33.96
N HIS A 706 -17.05 -14.40 32.99
CA HIS A 706 -16.01 -14.83 32.07
C HIS A 706 -14.93 -13.77 31.90
N THR A 707 -13.69 -14.23 31.85
CA THR A 707 -12.49 -13.39 31.70
C THR A 707 -11.66 -13.83 30.50
N ILE A 708 -10.93 -12.90 29.88
CA ILE A 708 -10.04 -13.24 28.75
C ILE A 708 -8.96 -14.25 29.16
N GLU A 709 -8.58 -14.27 30.44
CA GLU A 709 -7.60 -15.19 31.01
C GLU A 709 -7.97 -16.66 30.84
N GLU A 710 -9.25 -16.99 30.74
CA GLU A 710 -9.75 -18.36 30.48
C GLU A 710 -9.25 -18.91 29.14
N ASN A 711 -8.86 -18.01 28.23
CA ASN A 711 -8.32 -18.34 26.93
C ASN A 711 -6.78 -18.24 26.87
N SER A 712 -6.10 -18.04 28.00
CA SER A 712 -4.62 -17.96 28.02
C SER A 712 -3.99 -19.23 27.45
N GLY A 713 -3.05 -19.08 26.51
CA GLY A 713 -2.44 -20.20 25.81
C GLY A 713 -3.23 -20.73 24.62
N LYS A 714 -4.38 -20.11 24.27
CA LYS A 714 -5.18 -20.43 23.08
C LYS A 714 -5.52 -19.17 22.30
N PRO A 715 -5.43 -19.18 20.97
CA PRO A 715 -5.92 -18.06 20.16
C PRO A 715 -7.45 -17.97 20.21
N ILE A 716 -7.99 -16.75 20.07
CA ILE A 716 -9.43 -16.48 20.03
C ILE A 716 -9.79 -15.49 18.93
N LEU A 717 -11.01 -15.64 18.41
CA LEU A 717 -11.67 -14.67 17.56
C LEU A 717 -12.72 -13.93 18.40
N VAL A 718 -12.61 -12.61 18.52
CA VAL A 718 -13.56 -11.78 19.26
C VAL A 718 -14.39 -10.95 18.29
N ILE A 719 -15.73 -10.97 18.44
CA ILE A 719 -16.68 -10.20 17.63
C ILE A 719 -17.48 -9.27 18.54
N PHE A 720 -17.28 -7.97 18.42
CA PHE A 720 -18.08 -6.93 19.06
C PHE A 720 -19.27 -6.58 18.17
N TYR A 721 -20.49 -6.77 18.67
CA TYR A 721 -21.73 -6.55 17.93
C TYR A 721 -22.72 -5.69 18.72
N LEU A 722 -23.57 -4.93 18.03
CA LEU A 722 -24.37 -3.85 18.60
C LEU A 722 -25.74 -4.29 19.19
N GLY A 723 -25.93 -5.60 19.39
CA GLY A 723 -27.15 -6.18 19.98
C GLY A 723 -28.28 -6.50 18.99
N ALA A 724 -29.47 -6.79 19.54
CA ALA A 724 -30.64 -7.33 18.86
C ALA A 724 -31.20 -6.42 17.75
N GLY A 725 -31.13 -5.10 17.92
CA GLY A 725 -31.63 -4.12 16.94
C GLY A 725 -30.75 -3.95 15.69
N CYS A 726 -29.58 -4.59 15.65
CA CYS A 726 -28.62 -4.45 14.56
C CYS A 726 -28.76 -5.60 13.55
N LEU A 727 -29.43 -5.34 12.41
CA LEU A 727 -29.62 -6.35 11.35
C LEU A 727 -28.27 -6.85 10.79
N HIS A 728 -27.30 -5.97 10.57
CA HIS A 728 -25.99 -6.36 10.05
C HIS A 728 -25.18 -7.23 11.03
N CYS A 729 -25.40 -7.06 12.33
CA CYS A 729 -24.83 -7.94 13.36
C CYS A 729 -25.40 -9.36 13.24
N ALA A 730 -26.70 -9.47 12.98
CA ALA A 730 -27.35 -10.75 12.72
C ALA A 730 -26.70 -11.49 11.55
N GLU A 731 -26.54 -10.78 10.44
CA GLU A 731 -25.93 -11.30 9.21
C GLU A 731 -24.49 -11.74 9.47
N GLN A 732 -23.70 -10.95 10.22
CA GLN A 732 -22.33 -11.29 10.57
C GLN A 732 -22.27 -12.59 11.38
N LEU A 733 -23.02 -12.70 12.47
CA LEU A 733 -23.00 -13.88 13.33
C LEU A 733 -23.48 -15.13 12.58
N GLN A 734 -24.47 -15.01 11.69
CA GLN A 734 -24.93 -16.10 10.81
C GLN A 734 -23.90 -16.49 9.74
N ALA A 735 -23.05 -15.58 9.29
CA ALA A 735 -21.94 -15.90 8.40
C ALA A 735 -20.82 -16.68 9.12
N PHE A 736 -20.54 -16.35 10.38
CA PHE A 736 -19.49 -17.01 11.16
C PHE A 736 -19.94 -18.35 11.78
N ALA A 737 -21.20 -18.52 12.13
CA ALA A 737 -21.70 -19.74 12.78
C ALA A 737 -21.39 -21.04 12.00
N PRO A 738 -21.60 -21.13 10.67
CA PRO A 738 -21.24 -22.32 9.89
C PRO A 738 -19.74 -22.62 9.83
N LYS A 739 -18.88 -21.67 10.23
CA LYS A 739 -17.42 -21.81 10.23
C LYS A 739 -16.84 -22.11 11.61
N ALA A 740 -17.67 -22.15 12.66
CA ALA A 740 -17.21 -22.34 14.04
C ALA A 740 -16.35 -23.60 14.22
N ASP A 741 -16.76 -24.72 13.62
CA ASP A 741 -15.98 -25.97 13.65
C ASP A 741 -14.61 -25.81 12.96
N ALA A 742 -14.56 -25.12 11.83
CA ALA A 742 -13.31 -24.86 11.10
C ALA A 742 -12.35 -23.94 11.88
N PHE A 743 -12.90 -22.97 12.64
CA PHE A 743 -12.12 -22.16 13.58
C PHE A 743 -11.62 -23.01 14.75
N ALA A 744 -12.46 -23.87 15.32
CA ALA A 744 -12.09 -24.76 16.42
C ALA A 744 -11.01 -25.77 16.00
N GLU A 745 -11.08 -26.32 14.78
CA GLU A 745 -10.05 -27.17 14.17
C GLU A 745 -8.72 -26.43 13.98
N ALA A 746 -8.77 -25.12 13.68
CA ALA A 746 -7.61 -24.25 13.65
C ALA A 746 -7.13 -23.82 15.05
N GLY A 747 -7.79 -24.28 16.11
CA GLY A 747 -7.44 -23.99 17.51
C GLY A 747 -8.04 -22.71 18.07
N LEU A 748 -8.97 -22.05 17.36
CA LEU A 748 -9.61 -20.80 17.77
C LEU A 748 -10.99 -21.03 18.35
N GLN A 749 -11.26 -20.40 19.49
CA GLN A 749 -12.61 -20.21 19.99
C GLN A 749 -13.16 -18.86 19.52
N ILE A 750 -14.43 -18.85 19.11
CA ILE A 750 -15.15 -17.60 18.83
C ILE A 750 -15.84 -17.12 20.11
N VAL A 751 -15.71 -15.83 20.40
CA VAL A 751 -16.38 -15.12 21.50
C VAL A 751 -17.04 -13.88 20.92
N ALA A 752 -18.34 -13.74 21.10
CA ALA A 752 -19.10 -12.57 20.66
C ALA A 752 -19.54 -11.75 21.88
N ILE A 753 -19.29 -10.43 21.83
CA ILE A 753 -19.53 -9.47 22.92
C ILE A 753 -20.57 -8.46 22.43
N SER A 754 -21.71 -8.42 23.10
CA SER A 754 -22.82 -7.50 22.82
C SER A 754 -22.65 -6.19 23.54
N SER A 755 -23.04 -5.07 22.91
CA SER A 755 -23.18 -3.77 23.58
C SER A 755 -24.39 -3.71 24.52
N GLN A 756 -25.25 -4.73 24.51
CA GLN A 756 -26.47 -4.81 25.32
C GLN A 756 -26.31 -5.67 26.58
N GLY A 757 -27.33 -5.68 27.43
CA GLY A 757 -27.35 -6.39 28.70
C GLY A 757 -27.59 -7.90 28.54
N GLN A 758 -27.49 -8.61 29.67
CA GLN A 758 -27.69 -10.07 29.73
C GLN A 758 -29.06 -10.50 29.18
N ASP A 759 -30.12 -9.76 29.52
CA ASP A 759 -31.49 -10.11 29.12
C ASP A 759 -31.67 -10.00 27.59
N ASP A 760 -30.96 -9.09 26.94
CA ASP A 760 -31.04 -8.81 25.50
C ASP A 760 -30.24 -9.83 24.65
N LEU A 761 -29.34 -10.60 25.27
CA LEU A 761 -28.61 -11.67 24.59
C LEU A 761 -29.57 -12.77 24.08
N LYS A 762 -30.65 -13.04 24.83
CA LYS A 762 -31.67 -14.03 24.44
C LYS A 762 -32.49 -13.54 23.25
N GLU A 763 -32.88 -12.27 23.28
CA GLU A 763 -33.61 -11.61 22.18
C GLU A 763 -32.77 -11.62 20.89
N SER A 764 -31.46 -11.40 21.01
CA SER A 764 -30.53 -11.52 19.88
C SER A 764 -30.62 -12.90 19.23
N ILE A 765 -30.60 -13.99 20.00
CA ILE A 765 -30.71 -15.38 19.49
C ILE A 765 -32.05 -15.63 18.81
N ASP A 766 -33.15 -15.14 19.39
CA ASP A 766 -34.49 -15.33 18.84
C ASP A 766 -34.63 -14.67 17.46
N LEU A 767 -33.98 -13.54 17.24
CA LEU A 767 -33.89 -12.87 15.93
C LEU A 767 -32.98 -13.60 14.93
N TYR A 768 -32.15 -14.54 15.38
CA TYR A 768 -31.22 -15.31 14.55
C TYR A 768 -31.76 -16.71 14.18
N ASN A 769 -33.02 -16.77 13.74
CA ASN A 769 -33.75 -18.01 13.40
C ASN A 769 -33.92 -18.99 14.58
N GLY A 770 -33.73 -18.55 15.83
CA GLY A 770 -33.92 -19.36 17.04
C GLY A 770 -32.93 -20.53 17.20
N ALA A 771 -31.88 -20.61 16.39
CA ALA A 771 -30.84 -21.62 16.52
C ALA A 771 -29.76 -21.13 17.50
N PRO A 772 -29.29 -21.98 18.44
CA PRO A 772 -28.22 -21.60 19.34
C PRO A 772 -26.94 -21.32 18.52
N LEU A 773 -26.33 -20.16 18.74
CA LEU A 773 -25.04 -19.84 18.13
C LEU A 773 -23.96 -20.78 18.71
N PRO A 774 -23.07 -21.34 17.87
CA PRO A 774 -22.08 -22.33 18.28
C PRO A 774 -20.86 -21.72 19.00
N PHE A 775 -21.00 -20.52 19.55
CA PHE A 775 -19.93 -19.78 20.19
C PHE A 775 -20.43 -18.96 21.39
N GLN A 776 -19.50 -18.53 22.23
CA GLN A 776 -19.81 -17.89 23.50
C GLN A 776 -20.36 -16.47 23.28
N LEU A 777 -21.41 -16.11 24.01
CA LEU A 777 -22.02 -14.77 24.02
C LEU A 777 -21.82 -14.10 25.38
N LEU A 778 -21.36 -12.86 25.37
CA LEU A 778 -21.10 -12.05 26.57
C LEU A 778 -21.76 -10.67 26.46
N ALA A 779 -22.23 -10.14 27.59
CA ALA A 779 -22.84 -8.80 27.67
C ALA A 779 -21.87 -7.75 28.22
N ASP A 780 -21.76 -6.60 27.54
CA ASP A 780 -20.98 -5.42 27.94
C ASP A 780 -21.85 -4.14 27.91
N SER A 781 -22.89 -4.09 28.75
CA SER A 781 -23.84 -2.97 28.80
C SER A 781 -23.22 -1.62 29.19
N GLU A 782 -22.08 -1.63 29.87
CA GLU A 782 -21.33 -0.42 30.26
C GLU A 782 -20.32 0.03 29.18
N HIS A 783 -20.16 -0.77 28.12
CA HIS A 783 -19.21 -0.57 27.02
C HIS A 783 -17.74 -0.48 27.47
N GLU A 784 -17.39 -1.10 28.61
CA GLU A 784 -16.01 -1.05 29.12
C GLU A 784 -15.06 -1.81 28.18
N ALA A 785 -15.48 -3.00 27.71
CA ALA A 785 -14.71 -3.77 26.74
C ALA A 785 -14.74 -3.10 25.36
N PHE A 786 -15.89 -2.58 24.90
CA PHE A 786 -15.97 -1.82 23.63
C PHE A 786 -14.95 -0.66 23.60
N LYS A 787 -14.91 0.17 24.66
CA LYS A 787 -13.94 1.27 24.78
C LYS A 787 -12.51 0.75 24.88
N ALA A 788 -12.27 -0.28 25.68
CA ALA A 788 -10.93 -0.86 25.86
C ALA A 788 -10.37 -1.50 24.58
N PHE A 789 -11.23 -1.92 23.64
CA PHE A 789 -10.86 -2.42 22.31
C PHE A 789 -10.95 -1.37 21.20
N ARG A 790 -11.30 -0.13 21.54
CA ARG A 790 -11.51 1.00 20.60
C ARG A 790 -12.63 0.74 19.58
N ALA A 791 -13.52 -0.22 19.84
CA ALA A 791 -14.77 -0.43 19.11
C ALA A 791 -15.85 0.56 19.59
N TYR A 792 -15.50 1.82 19.81
CA TYR A 792 -16.38 2.85 20.35
C TYR A 792 -16.04 4.18 19.69
N ASP A 793 -17.06 4.98 19.39
CA ASP A 793 -16.90 6.36 18.97
C ASP A 793 -16.96 7.28 20.18
N ASP A 794 -15.83 7.88 20.51
CA ASP A 794 -15.71 8.81 21.62
C ASP A 794 -16.34 10.16 21.30
N PHE A 795 -16.45 10.57 20.03
CA PHE A 795 -17.06 11.85 19.65
C PHE A 795 -18.57 11.81 19.82
N GLU A 796 -19.19 10.70 19.42
CA GLU A 796 -20.65 10.54 19.40
C GLU A 796 -21.19 9.68 20.55
N SER A 797 -20.30 9.08 21.35
CA SER A 797 -20.62 8.22 22.50
C SER A 797 -21.45 6.99 22.14
N GLN A 798 -21.08 6.29 21.07
CA GLN A 798 -21.78 5.10 20.59
C GLN A 798 -20.85 3.92 20.28
N PRO A 799 -21.30 2.66 20.46
CA PRO A 799 -20.51 1.49 20.12
C PRO A 799 -20.35 1.33 18.60
N LEU A 800 -19.24 0.71 18.20
CA LEU A 800 -18.92 0.36 16.82
C LEU A 800 -18.76 -1.15 16.69
N HIS A 801 -18.87 -1.67 15.47
CA HIS A 801 -18.54 -3.06 15.19
C HIS A 801 -17.03 -3.28 15.32
N GLY A 802 -16.64 -4.48 15.74
CA GLY A 802 -15.23 -4.85 15.82
C GLY A 802 -15.01 -6.34 15.70
N THR A 803 -14.04 -6.75 14.89
CA THR A 803 -13.62 -8.17 14.80
C THR A 803 -12.13 -8.25 15.07
N PHE A 804 -11.70 -9.12 15.98
CA PHE A 804 -10.31 -9.20 16.44
C PHE A 804 -9.80 -10.64 16.46
N LEU A 805 -8.59 -10.82 15.95
CA LEU A 805 -7.85 -12.07 16.08
C LEU A 805 -6.76 -11.90 17.13
N ILE A 806 -6.86 -12.68 18.21
CA ILE A 806 -5.97 -12.59 19.37
C ILE A 806 -5.20 -13.91 19.49
N ASP A 807 -3.87 -13.83 19.61
CA ASP A 807 -3.02 -15.02 19.74
C ASP A 807 -2.99 -15.58 21.18
N ALA A 808 -2.33 -16.74 21.34
CA ALA A 808 -2.19 -17.43 22.62
C ALA A 808 -1.46 -16.61 23.71
N ASP A 809 -0.65 -15.61 23.31
CA ASP A 809 0.04 -14.68 24.20
C ASP A 809 -0.82 -13.44 24.53
N ARG A 810 -2.10 -13.45 24.12
CA ARG A 810 -3.06 -12.35 24.25
C ARG A 810 -2.63 -11.10 23.49
N ARG A 811 -2.02 -11.25 22.32
CA ARG A 811 -1.71 -10.13 21.44
C ARG A 811 -2.70 -10.04 20.27
N ILE A 812 -3.17 -8.82 19.98
CA ILE A 812 -4.05 -8.51 18.86
C ILE A 812 -3.22 -8.57 17.58
N ARG A 813 -3.41 -9.65 16.80
CA ARG A 813 -2.70 -9.87 15.54
C ARG A 813 -3.40 -9.22 14.36
N TRP A 814 -4.72 -9.16 14.41
CA TRP A 814 -5.57 -8.57 13.38
C TRP A 814 -6.77 -7.91 14.01
N GLN A 815 -7.27 -6.84 13.39
CA GLN A 815 -8.51 -6.19 13.77
C GLN A 815 -9.20 -5.53 12.57
N ASP A 816 -10.52 -5.44 12.60
CA ASP A 816 -11.31 -4.55 11.76
C ASP A 816 -12.35 -3.86 12.66
N ILE A 817 -12.43 -2.53 12.58
CA ILE A 817 -13.30 -1.70 13.42
C ILE A 817 -13.98 -0.69 12.50
N GLY A 818 -15.30 -0.58 12.59
CA GLY A 818 -16.05 0.30 11.71
C GLY A 818 -17.52 0.42 12.08
N TYR A 819 -18.19 1.32 11.35
CA TYR A 819 -19.64 1.45 11.41
C TYR A 819 -20.35 0.26 10.77
N GLU A 820 -19.70 -0.45 9.84
CA GLU A 820 -20.13 -1.73 9.26
C GLU A 820 -19.39 -2.92 9.90
N PRO A 821 -20.05 -4.07 10.11
CA PRO A 821 -19.38 -5.28 10.56
C PRO A 821 -18.53 -5.94 9.47
N PHE A 822 -17.48 -6.65 9.87
CA PHE A 822 -16.64 -7.41 8.95
C PHE A 822 -17.28 -8.76 8.58
N MET A 823 -17.52 -8.99 7.28
CA MET A 823 -18.39 -10.07 6.78
C MET A 823 -17.68 -11.28 6.15
N ASP A 824 -16.35 -11.39 6.20
CA ASP A 824 -15.58 -12.43 5.49
C ASP A 824 -14.90 -13.45 6.44
N PRO A 825 -15.62 -14.46 6.96
CA PRO A 825 -15.06 -15.44 7.87
C PRO A 825 -13.98 -16.33 7.23
N ASP A 826 -14.05 -16.57 5.92
CA ASP A 826 -13.06 -17.38 5.21
C ASP A 826 -11.71 -16.67 5.13
N PHE A 827 -11.72 -15.35 4.92
CA PHE A 827 -10.51 -14.53 5.02
C PHE A 827 -9.90 -14.61 6.43
N VAL A 828 -10.69 -14.36 7.49
CA VAL A 828 -10.17 -14.37 8.87
C VAL A 828 -9.58 -15.73 9.23
N LEU A 829 -10.24 -16.82 8.84
CA LEU A 829 -9.74 -18.17 9.04
C LEU A 829 -8.41 -18.41 8.31
N SER A 830 -8.30 -17.95 7.06
CA SER A 830 -7.06 -18.08 6.27
C SER A 830 -5.90 -17.30 6.91
N GLU A 831 -6.19 -16.10 7.42
CA GLU A 831 -5.19 -15.25 8.08
C GLU A 831 -4.77 -15.83 9.43
N ALA A 832 -5.72 -16.40 10.19
CA ALA A 832 -5.40 -17.13 11.42
C ALA A 832 -4.46 -18.31 11.16
N LYS A 833 -4.75 -19.13 10.15
CA LYS A 833 -3.92 -20.28 9.76
C LYS A 833 -2.52 -19.87 9.28
N ARG A 834 -2.33 -18.66 8.76
CA ARG A 834 -1.02 -18.15 8.34
C ARG A 834 -0.06 -17.97 9.53
N TRP A 835 -0.59 -17.62 10.70
CA TRP A 835 0.20 -17.38 11.92
C TRP A 835 0.25 -18.55 12.87
N LEU A 836 -0.82 -19.33 12.94
CA LEU A 836 -0.89 -20.47 13.84
C LEU A 836 -0.05 -21.60 13.24
N PRO A 837 0.98 -22.10 13.97
CA PRO A 837 1.75 -23.24 13.50
C PRO A 837 0.79 -24.42 13.26
N ALA A 838 1.09 -25.23 12.25
CA ALA A 838 0.34 -26.45 12.00
C ALA A 838 0.36 -27.32 13.28
N PRO A 839 -0.74 -27.98 13.67
CA PRO A 839 -0.83 -28.75 14.92
C PRO A 839 0.26 -29.82 15.12
N ASP A 840 0.88 -30.29 14.03
CA ASP A 840 1.93 -31.32 14.02
C ASP A 840 3.36 -30.77 13.80
N ALA A 841 3.55 -29.46 13.71
CA ALA A 841 4.86 -28.84 13.61
C ALA A 841 5.56 -28.93 14.98
N SER A 842 6.55 -29.81 15.09
CA SER A 842 7.30 -30.02 16.33
C SER A 842 7.97 -28.72 16.79
N ALA A 843 8.39 -28.60 18.05
CA ALA A 843 9.17 -27.46 18.53
C ALA A 843 10.51 -27.22 17.77
N ALA A 844 10.91 -28.12 16.86
CA ALA A 844 12.01 -27.92 15.91
C ALA A 844 11.62 -27.05 14.68
N ASP A 845 10.33 -26.86 14.42
CA ASP A 845 9.76 -25.90 13.45
C ASP A 845 9.53 -24.51 14.09
N ALA A 846 10.00 -24.31 15.33
CA ALA A 846 10.00 -23.00 15.96
C ALA A 846 10.97 -22.07 15.21
N ASP A 847 10.37 -21.24 14.35
CA ASP A 847 10.89 -19.98 13.80
C ASP A 847 12.43 -19.89 13.77
N PRO A 848 13.10 -20.32 12.68
CA PRO A 848 14.57 -20.32 12.59
C PRO A 848 15.19 -18.91 12.71
N VAL A 849 14.36 -17.87 12.80
CA VAL A 849 14.74 -16.45 12.85
C VAL A 849 14.54 -15.82 14.24
N LYS A 850 14.02 -16.55 15.25
CA LYS A 850 14.08 -16.06 16.65
C LYS A 850 15.50 -16.13 17.21
N THR A 851 16.37 -15.24 16.74
CA THR A 851 17.53 -14.81 17.52
C THR A 851 17.05 -13.97 18.71
N PRO A 852 17.74 -14.00 19.87
CA PRO A 852 17.24 -13.40 21.09
C PRO A 852 17.06 -11.89 20.91
N GLN A 853 15.97 -11.35 21.43
CA GLN A 853 15.91 -9.94 21.82
C GLN A 853 17.10 -9.68 22.74
N ASN A 854 18.20 -9.13 22.21
CA ASN A 854 19.30 -8.41 22.87
C ASN A 854 20.52 -8.38 21.93
N GLY A 855 20.65 -7.30 21.14
CA GLY A 855 21.96 -6.91 20.60
C GLY A 855 22.85 -6.39 21.74
N PRO A 856 24.19 -6.52 21.67
CA PRO A 856 25.07 -6.03 22.71
C PRO A 856 24.99 -4.50 22.77
N GLU A 857 24.84 -3.96 23.98
CA GLU A 857 24.93 -2.53 24.25
C GLU A 857 26.16 -1.93 23.55
N PRO A 858 26.04 -0.80 22.84
CA PRO A 858 27.21 -0.05 22.41
C PRO A 858 27.94 0.39 23.67
N LYS A 859 29.17 -0.10 23.86
CA LYS A 859 30.06 0.37 24.92
C LYS A 859 30.23 1.87 24.76
N THR A 860 29.56 2.63 25.62
CA THR A 860 29.77 4.05 25.78
C THR A 860 31.19 4.24 26.28
N ALA A 861 32.06 4.78 25.42
CA ALA A 861 33.33 5.33 25.86
C ALA A 861 33.02 6.58 26.68
N SER A 862 32.92 6.43 28.00
CA SER A 862 32.93 7.57 28.91
C SER A 862 34.30 8.25 28.81
N ALA A 863 34.38 9.36 28.09
CA ALA A 863 35.50 10.28 28.22
C ALA A 863 35.31 11.06 29.53
N ASN A 864 36.06 10.66 30.55
CA ASN A 864 36.26 11.43 31.77
C ASN A 864 37.50 12.32 31.57
N LYS A 865 37.31 13.62 31.85
CA LYS A 865 38.25 14.75 31.86
C LYS A 865 38.55 15.47 30.55
#